data_AF-A0A813J1E9-F1
#
_entry.id   AF-A0A813J1E9-F1
#
_cell.length_a   1.000
_cell.length_b   1.000
_cell.length_c   1.000
_cell.angle_alpha   90.00
_cell.angle_beta   90.00
_cell.angle_gamma   90.00
#
_symmetry.space_group_name_H-M   'P 1'
#
loop_
_entity.id
_entity.type
_entity.pdbx_description
1 polymer ?
#
loop_
_entity_poly.entity_id
_entity_poly.type
_entity_poly.pdbx_seq_one_letter_code
_entity_poly.pdbx_strand_id
1 'polypeptide(L)'
;MSTALVDWHRKRRSSSSGLRLPAPERSFDSEPSQGSWPSPPPDEFQFAEGCPSPFDSLAFPCSPVCCPSPAEFVREDLVRRNVRQVQAEYEFEKCLGEGSFGMVHKARHRRTGLLRAVKEIPKSGTEDEDFEYELKALVALDHPHIVKVIEYFDDPVKYDLVMELCTGPDLFTYILERMEGPDCGGFVPEEEVSVILRQCLKSVLCCHANGFVHRDLNARNFMITGSVATSFPAVLVAATARALRRRKPTLRFCTGSSTGSDAVANTPGSLRLAIIGAGPIGLELALGAVQRGIKVQVFERAQTVGGHVEGWQFVNLFSPWSMNMSEEAKLVLKELGPLPDEGAFPTGRELVDSYLAPLACVIQQSSNCEGLHFGTEVVTVGRGALLKSESIGGGDVQMPKGKPLCEKQRRETPFRLLVRHADVSGEERYLEGFDFVADCSGFYASNLSNWAGKGGTPALGERALRTANRLFTTIPDVLGIHRERFAGKKCLVVGAGMSAATTVRNLMELSKTERNTEVTFLTRSAGEPYSVIADDVLPQRKILSEISNRASKGEMPNVTYLGGAAISEIKQAADGRLRVAVEQSSDGSVESSAFEVDEVVCCVGYRPDTSIYEELQVHQCYASNGPMKLAATLIGGSGDCLAQVSAGVDVLKNPEPGFAKCATALILWHLDTGDLAVAVCLHSSVATTDKAPFQHMPALASSFAELASLQ
;
A
#
# COMPACT_ATOMS: atom_id res chain seq x y z
N MET A 1 31.97 11.10 11.13
CA MET A 1 31.66 9.97 12.04
C MET A 1 31.62 8.64 11.27
N SER A 2 32.75 8.15 10.73
CA SER A 2 32.75 6.88 9.98
C SER A 2 33.97 5.97 10.23
N THR A 3 34.77 6.24 11.25
CA THR A 3 35.94 5.41 11.61
C THR A 3 35.78 4.65 12.92
N ALA A 4 34.81 5.01 13.79
CA ALA A 4 34.59 4.32 15.07
C ALA A 4 33.75 3.02 14.96
N LEU A 5 32.89 2.90 13.94
CA LEU A 5 31.99 1.73 13.79
C LEU A 5 32.69 0.50 13.19
N VAL A 6 33.75 0.71 12.41
CA VAL A 6 34.49 -0.37 11.72
C VAL A 6 35.46 -1.09 12.66
N ASP A 7 36.02 -0.39 13.65
CA ASP A 7 36.89 -0.98 14.68
C ASP A 7 36.11 -1.82 15.70
N TRP A 8 34.82 -1.53 15.90
CA TRP A 8 33.94 -2.31 16.77
C TRP A 8 33.69 -3.73 16.22
N HIS A 9 33.52 -3.87 14.90
CA HIS A 9 33.28 -5.19 14.28
C HIS A 9 34.53 -6.08 14.18
N ARG A 10 35.74 -5.51 14.16
CA ARG A 10 36.99 -6.30 14.07
C ARG A 10 37.42 -6.93 15.39
N LYS A 11 37.15 -6.30 16.53
CA LYS A 11 37.58 -6.80 17.86
C LYS A 11 36.78 -7.98 18.41
N ARG A 12 35.59 -8.30 17.85
CA ARG A 12 34.76 -9.43 18.32
C ARG A 12 35.04 -10.78 17.64
N ARG A 13 35.90 -10.84 16.61
CA ARG A 13 36.16 -12.09 15.86
C ARG A 13 37.47 -12.80 16.21
N SER A 14 38.25 -12.32 17.19
CA SER A 14 39.59 -12.89 17.50
C SER A 14 39.82 -13.34 18.95
N SER A 15 38.78 -13.52 19.77
CA SER A 15 38.98 -14.03 21.14
C SER A 15 37.77 -14.78 21.67
N SER A 16 37.75 -16.10 21.50
CA SER A 16 37.18 -17.06 22.46
C SER A 16 37.40 -18.50 21.98
N SER A 17 38.67 -18.91 21.95
CA SER A 17 39.04 -20.32 22.13
C SER A 17 39.16 -20.60 23.62
N GLY A 18 38.35 -21.53 24.12
CA GLY A 18 38.63 -22.33 25.32
C GLY A 18 38.43 -21.67 26.68
N LEU A 19 37.36 -22.05 27.38
CA LEU A 19 37.39 -22.39 28.81
C LEU A 19 36.08 -23.10 29.21
N ARG A 20 36.22 -24.33 29.71
CA ARG A 20 35.17 -25.14 30.35
C ARG A 20 35.12 -24.83 31.85
N LEU A 21 33.97 -25.20 32.44
CA LEU A 21 33.64 -25.54 33.85
C LEU A 21 32.84 -24.47 34.61
N PRO A 22 32.04 -24.87 35.63
CA PRO A 22 31.07 -25.98 35.69
C PRO A 22 29.68 -25.52 36.23
N ALA A 23 28.67 -26.39 36.16
CA ALA A 23 27.33 -26.19 36.70
C ALA A 23 27.29 -26.20 38.24
N PRO A 24 26.33 -25.51 38.90
CA PRO A 24 25.97 -25.80 40.28
C PRO A 24 24.68 -26.63 40.35
N GLU A 25 24.83 -27.85 40.86
CA GLU A 25 23.77 -28.59 41.53
C GLU A 25 23.45 -27.90 42.88
N ARG A 26 22.17 -27.67 43.16
CA ARG A 26 21.63 -27.76 44.53
C ARG A 26 20.20 -28.30 44.47
N SER A 27 20.06 -29.53 44.93
CA SER A 27 18.86 -30.20 45.38
C SER A 27 18.37 -29.63 46.71
N PHE A 28 17.06 -29.42 46.86
CA PHE A 28 16.35 -29.70 48.11
C PHE A 28 14.88 -30.02 47.77
N ASP A 29 14.50 -31.26 48.11
CA ASP A 29 13.16 -31.84 48.02
C ASP A 29 12.17 -31.17 48.99
N SER A 30 10.91 -31.05 48.58
CA SER A 30 9.71 -31.57 49.28
C SER A 30 8.38 -30.97 48.75
N GLU A 31 7.56 -31.81 48.11
CA GLU A 31 6.09 -31.68 48.10
C GLU A 31 5.51 -32.26 49.41
N PRO A 32 4.19 -32.17 49.75
CA PRO A 32 3.06 -31.46 49.12
C PRO A 32 2.18 -30.66 50.12
N SER A 33 1.28 -29.78 49.65
CA SER A 33 -0.07 -29.68 50.24
C SER A 33 -1.08 -29.03 49.29
N GLN A 34 -2.25 -29.66 49.23
CA GLN A 34 -3.44 -29.21 48.53
C GLN A 34 -3.88 -27.83 49.05
N GLY A 35 -3.96 -26.84 48.15
CA GLY A 35 -4.58 -25.54 48.39
C GLY A 35 -5.37 -25.15 47.16
N SER A 36 -6.70 -25.21 47.28
CA SER A 36 -7.70 -24.82 46.29
C SER A 36 -7.41 -23.46 45.65
N TRP A 37 -7.36 -23.42 44.31
CA TRP A 37 -7.55 -22.18 43.55
C TRP A 37 -8.98 -21.67 43.81
N PRO A 38 -9.19 -20.36 44.09
CA PRO A 38 -10.54 -19.83 44.11
C PRO A 38 -11.13 -19.92 42.70
N SER A 39 -12.32 -20.52 42.60
CA SER A 39 -13.10 -20.59 41.37
C SER A 39 -13.34 -19.18 40.81
N PRO A 40 -13.42 -19.03 39.48
CA PRO A 40 -13.89 -17.79 38.88
C PRO A 40 -15.32 -17.48 39.40
N PRO A 41 -15.68 -16.20 39.59
CA PRO A 41 -17.05 -15.86 39.95
C PRO A 41 -18.01 -16.35 38.85
N PRO A 42 -19.23 -16.77 39.22
CA PRO A 42 -20.17 -17.36 38.27
C PRO A 42 -20.62 -16.33 37.22
N ASP A 43 -20.61 -16.77 35.96
CA ASP A 43 -21.26 -16.13 34.83
C ASP A 43 -22.78 -16.09 35.05
N GLU A 44 -23.28 -15.04 35.68
CA GLU A 44 -24.69 -14.66 35.61
C GLU A 44 -24.82 -13.14 35.43
N PHE A 45 -24.85 -12.72 34.16
CA PHE A 45 -25.61 -11.53 33.78
C PHE A 45 -26.55 -11.93 32.64
N GLN A 46 -27.77 -12.28 33.02
CA GLN A 46 -28.90 -12.43 32.10
C GLN A 46 -29.17 -11.07 31.43
N PHE A 47 -29.16 -11.03 30.10
CA PHE A 47 -29.72 -9.91 29.37
C PHE A 47 -31.24 -9.88 29.59
N ALA A 48 -31.70 -8.93 30.41
CA ALA A 48 -33.10 -8.53 30.39
C ALA A 48 -33.35 -7.71 29.11
N GLU A 49 -34.22 -8.22 28.24
CA GLU A 49 -34.68 -7.47 27.08
C GLU A 49 -35.36 -6.17 27.53
N GLY A 50 -34.93 -5.03 26.98
CA GLY A 50 -35.71 -3.78 26.98
C GLY A 50 -35.31 -2.67 27.97
N CYS A 51 -34.03 -2.37 28.18
CA CYS A 51 -33.61 -1.14 28.88
C CYS A 51 -32.46 -0.41 28.13
N PRO A 52 -32.48 0.94 28.02
CA PRO A 52 -31.59 1.70 27.15
C PRO A 52 -30.16 1.78 27.70
N SER A 53 -29.20 1.97 26.78
CA SER A 53 -27.77 1.98 27.06
C SER A 53 -27.34 3.14 27.98
N PRO A 54 -26.23 3.03 28.73
CA PRO A 54 -25.74 4.10 29.60
C PRO A 54 -25.22 5.35 28.86
N PHE A 55 -25.21 5.35 27.52
CA PHE A 55 -24.74 6.46 26.71
C PHE A 55 -25.79 7.55 26.44
N ASP A 56 -27.05 7.36 26.86
CA ASP A 56 -28.12 8.35 26.66
C ASP A 56 -28.16 9.48 27.72
N SER A 57 -27.27 9.47 28.73
CA SER A 57 -27.37 10.38 29.89
C SER A 57 -26.34 11.50 29.98
N LEU A 58 -25.59 11.79 28.91
CA LEU A 58 -24.77 13.01 28.81
C LEU A 58 -25.33 13.99 27.76
N ALA A 59 -26.62 14.29 27.88
CA ALA A 59 -27.19 15.49 27.31
C ALA A 59 -26.68 16.71 28.10
N PHE A 60 -25.78 17.50 27.52
CA PHE A 60 -25.58 18.87 28.00
C PHE A 60 -26.85 19.67 27.70
N PRO A 61 -27.50 20.28 28.70
CA PRO A 61 -28.77 20.97 28.50
C PRO A 61 -28.57 22.22 27.66
N CYS A 62 -29.10 22.18 26.43
CA CYS A 62 -29.37 23.38 25.65
C CYS A 62 -30.68 23.99 26.17
N SER A 63 -30.57 24.99 27.04
CA SER A 63 -31.67 25.92 27.33
C SER A 63 -31.35 27.27 26.67
N PRO A 64 -32.27 27.87 25.90
CA PRO A 64 -32.06 29.16 25.29
C PRO A 64 -32.30 30.25 26.34
N VAL A 65 -31.27 30.56 27.12
CA VAL A 65 -31.28 31.79 27.91
C VAL A 65 -30.83 32.91 26.99
N CYS A 66 -31.79 33.75 26.60
CA CYS A 66 -31.54 35.04 25.97
C CYS A 66 -30.81 35.93 27.00
N CYS A 67 -29.48 35.95 26.94
CA CYS A 67 -28.60 36.88 27.66
C CYS A 67 -27.75 37.62 26.62
N PRO A 68 -27.46 38.91 26.85
CA PRO A 68 -26.87 39.80 25.86
C PRO A 68 -25.51 39.29 25.39
N SER A 69 -25.19 39.51 24.12
CA SER A 69 -23.91 39.13 23.50
C SER A 69 -22.75 39.42 24.44
N PRO A 70 -21.98 38.40 24.90
CA PRO A 70 -20.65 38.72 25.37
C PRO A 70 -19.92 39.20 24.12
N ALA A 71 -19.28 40.37 24.19
CA ALA A 71 -18.25 40.70 23.22
C ALA A 71 -17.30 39.48 23.19
N GLU A 72 -17.29 38.74 22.09
CA GLU A 72 -16.54 37.49 21.97
C GLU A 72 -15.05 37.86 22.08
N PHE A 73 -14.48 37.70 23.27
CA PHE A 73 -13.04 37.75 23.48
C PHE A 73 -12.46 36.53 22.78
N VAL A 74 -11.87 36.73 21.60
CA VAL A 74 -11.19 35.66 20.85
C VAL A 74 -9.73 35.65 21.31
N ARG A 75 -9.15 34.47 21.53
CA ARG A 75 -7.73 34.34 21.93
C ARG A 75 -6.78 35.05 20.97
N GLU A 76 -7.13 35.11 19.70
CA GLU A 76 -6.41 35.83 18.66
C GLU A 76 -6.14 37.30 19.05
N ASP A 77 -7.02 37.93 19.83
CA ASP A 77 -6.85 39.30 20.34
C ASP A 77 -5.79 39.41 21.45
N LEU A 78 -5.39 38.29 22.06
CA LEU A 78 -4.39 38.25 23.14
C LEU A 78 -2.97 37.96 22.65
N VAL A 79 -2.83 37.33 21.48
CA VAL A 79 -1.53 37.02 20.89
C VAL A 79 -1.04 38.21 20.08
N ARG A 80 0.03 38.84 20.55
CA ARG A 80 0.52 40.10 19.97
C ARG A 80 1.25 39.85 18.64
N ARG A 81 0.86 40.61 17.61
CA ARG A 81 1.63 40.81 16.36
C ARG A 81 2.66 41.91 16.60
N ASN A 82 3.93 41.61 16.37
CA ASN A 82 5.02 42.56 16.50
C ASN A 82 5.69 42.81 15.13
N VAL A 83 5.67 44.04 14.62
CA VAL A 83 6.32 44.42 13.34
C VAL A 83 7.82 44.74 13.48
N ARG A 84 8.41 44.44 14.64
CA ARG A 84 9.84 44.69 14.92
C ARG A 84 10.61 43.38 14.76
N GLN A 85 11.93 43.45 14.77
CA GLN A 85 12.76 42.26 14.80
C GLN A 85 12.67 41.56 16.16
N VAL A 86 12.49 40.24 16.14
CA VAL A 86 12.41 39.39 17.35
C VAL A 86 13.63 39.54 18.27
N GLN A 87 14.81 39.83 17.72
CA GLN A 87 16.07 40.04 18.46
C GLN A 87 16.05 41.25 19.40
N ALA A 88 15.12 42.20 19.18
CA ALA A 88 14.91 43.35 20.06
C ALA A 88 14.38 42.94 21.44
N GLU A 89 13.59 41.86 21.51
CA GLU A 89 12.93 41.39 22.73
C GLU A 89 13.45 40.04 23.22
N TYR A 90 14.04 39.25 22.31
CA TYR A 90 14.56 37.92 22.60
C TYR A 90 16.05 37.82 22.26
N GLU A 91 16.79 37.15 23.15
CA GLU A 91 18.18 36.76 22.94
C GLU A 91 18.21 35.27 22.54
N PHE A 92 18.71 34.98 21.34
CA PHE A 92 18.81 33.61 20.82
C PHE A 92 19.97 32.88 21.49
N GLU A 93 19.72 31.67 21.96
CA GLU A 93 20.72 30.77 22.56
C GLU A 93 21.10 29.67 21.55
N LYS A 94 20.66 28.42 21.79
CA LYS A 94 21.02 27.24 20.99
C LYS A 94 19.93 26.92 19.96
N CYS A 95 20.33 26.49 18.76
CA CYS A 95 19.42 25.85 17.82
C CYS A 95 18.94 24.50 18.39
N LEU A 96 17.62 24.33 18.52
CA LEU A 96 16.98 23.13 19.07
C LEU A 96 16.71 22.08 17.98
N GLY A 97 16.47 22.52 16.74
CA GLY A 97 16.25 21.63 15.60
C GLY A 97 16.06 22.37 14.29
N GLU A 98 16.36 21.69 13.20
CA GLU A 98 16.13 22.11 11.82
C GLU A 98 15.11 21.13 11.20
N GLY A 99 13.97 21.66 10.74
CA GLY A 99 12.89 20.85 10.16
C GLY A 99 12.42 21.40 8.82
N SER A 100 11.53 20.65 8.16
CA SER A 100 10.88 21.02 6.89
C SER A 100 10.08 22.34 6.94
N PHE A 101 9.76 22.83 8.14
CA PHE A 101 8.97 24.04 8.39
C PHE A 101 9.79 25.20 8.98
N GLY A 102 11.13 25.13 8.88
CA GLY A 102 12.05 26.16 9.34
C GLY A 102 12.88 25.79 10.58
N MET A 103 13.73 26.73 11.01
CA MET A 103 14.64 26.55 12.16
C MET A 103 13.96 26.91 13.48
N VAL A 104 14.20 26.11 14.52
CA VAL A 104 13.70 26.36 15.87
C VAL A 104 14.87 26.66 16.81
N HIS A 105 14.83 27.83 17.42
CA HIS A 105 15.83 28.29 18.38
C HIS A 105 15.28 28.36 19.80
N LYS A 106 16.10 28.01 20.78
CA LYS A 106 15.85 28.41 22.16
C LYS A 106 16.18 29.90 22.29
N ALA A 107 15.27 30.69 22.85
CA ALA A 107 15.51 32.10 23.09
C ALA A 107 15.09 32.52 24.51
N ARG A 108 15.71 33.58 25.01
CA ARG A 108 15.44 34.18 26.31
C ARG A 108 14.83 35.55 26.13
N HIS A 109 13.65 35.77 26.70
CA HIS A 109 13.05 37.10 26.70
C HIS A 109 13.88 38.05 27.56
N ARG A 110 14.40 39.13 26.96
CA ARG A 110 15.41 40.02 27.57
C ARG A 110 14.95 40.67 28.87
N ARG A 111 13.68 41.04 28.96
CA ARG A 111 13.12 41.76 30.14
C ARG A 111 12.69 40.83 31.26
N THR A 112 12.11 39.67 30.95
CA THR A 112 11.55 38.76 31.97
C THR A 112 12.46 37.59 32.30
N GLY A 113 13.50 37.35 31.48
CA GLY A 113 14.40 36.21 31.63
C GLY A 113 13.79 34.85 31.26
N LEU A 114 12.52 34.81 30.84
CA LEU A 114 11.79 33.58 30.52
C LEU A 114 12.32 32.93 29.25
N LEU A 115 12.45 31.60 29.27
CA LEU A 115 12.87 30.79 28.14
C LEU A 115 11.70 30.44 27.23
N ARG A 116 11.92 30.50 25.92
CA ARG A 116 10.95 30.25 24.85
C ARG A 116 11.58 29.48 23.70
N ALA A 117 10.74 28.86 22.87
CA ALA A 117 11.13 28.36 21.56
C ALA A 117 10.68 29.37 20.49
N VAL A 118 11.57 29.72 19.57
CA VAL A 118 11.29 30.62 18.45
C VAL A 118 11.42 29.83 17.17
N LYS A 119 10.31 29.69 16.43
CA LYS A 119 10.28 29.01 15.13
C LYS A 119 10.26 30.06 14.02
N GLU A 120 11.24 29.99 13.13
CA GLU A 120 11.36 30.90 11.99
C GLU A 120 10.67 30.29 10.78
N ILE A 121 9.76 31.04 10.14
CA ILE A 121 9.01 30.58 8.97
C ILE A 121 9.19 31.57 7.82
N PRO A 122 9.88 31.20 6.72
CA PRO A 122 10.12 32.11 5.59
C PRO A 122 8.82 32.42 4.82
N LYS A 123 8.69 33.65 4.32
CA LYS A 123 7.55 34.12 3.50
C LYS A 123 7.67 33.77 2.01
N SER A 124 8.82 33.25 1.57
CA SER A 124 9.06 32.95 0.16
C SER A 124 8.39 31.63 -0.27
N GLY A 125 7.37 31.71 -1.13
CA GLY A 125 6.79 30.53 -1.80
C GLY A 125 5.29 30.28 -1.61
N THR A 126 4.56 31.16 -0.92
CA THR A 126 3.11 31.05 -0.68
C THR A 126 2.42 32.37 -1.01
N GLU A 127 1.22 32.34 -1.60
CA GLU A 127 0.35 33.52 -1.66
C GLU A 127 0.08 33.98 -0.22
N ASP A 128 0.33 35.26 0.09
CA ASP A 128 0.29 35.82 1.46
C ASP A 128 -1.00 35.47 2.24
N GLU A 129 -2.11 35.26 1.55
CA GLU A 129 -3.41 34.94 2.16
C GLU A 129 -3.46 33.54 2.82
N ASP A 130 -2.84 32.51 2.24
CA ASP A 130 -2.92 31.15 2.77
C ASP A 130 -2.09 30.97 4.05
N PHE A 131 -0.99 31.72 4.18
CA PHE A 131 -0.13 31.68 5.35
C PHE A 131 -0.74 32.46 6.54
N GLU A 132 -1.40 33.58 6.29
CA GLU A 132 -2.14 34.30 7.34
C GLU A 132 -3.27 33.44 7.94
N TYR A 133 -3.90 32.55 7.16
CA TYR A 133 -4.88 31.59 7.66
C TYR A 133 -4.27 30.47 8.51
N GLU A 134 -3.06 30.00 8.17
CA GLU A 134 -2.32 29.00 8.96
C GLU A 134 -1.82 29.58 10.28
N LEU A 135 -1.34 30.83 10.25
CA LEU A 135 -0.97 31.57 11.45
C LEU A 135 -2.15 31.77 12.40
N LYS A 136 -3.34 32.11 11.87
CA LYS A 136 -4.58 32.21 12.66
C LYS A 136 -4.93 30.88 13.35
N ALA A 137 -4.72 29.75 12.68
CA ALA A 137 -4.93 28.43 13.28
C ALA A 137 -4.06 28.19 14.51
N LEU A 138 -2.76 28.45 14.39
CA LEU A 138 -1.79 28.25 15.46
C LEU A 138 -2.03 29.21 16.65
N VAL A 139 -2.49 30.42 16.36
CA VAL A 139 -2.81 31.44 17.36
C VAL A 139 -4.11 31.11 18.13
N ALA A 140 -5.11 30.54 17.45
CA ALA A 140 -6.42 30.25 18.02
C ALA A 140 -6.42 29.08 19.03
N LEU A 141 -5.47 28.14 18.93
CA LEU A 141 -5.45 26.94 19.77
C LEU A 141 -4.94 27.23 21.20
N ASP A 142 -5.74 26.87 22.21
CA ASP A 142 -5.36 26.87 23.63
C ASP A 142 -5.78 25.58 24.29
N HIS A 143 -4.82 24.69 24.55
CA HIS A 143 -5.11 23.40 25.16
C HIS A 143 -3.88 22.88 25.91
N PRO A 144 -4.04 22.24 27.08
CA PRO A 144 -2.91 21.74 27.89
C PRO A 144 -2.02 20.71 27.20
N HIS A 145 -2.48 20.12 26.08
CA HIS A 145 -1.72 19.15 25.27
C HIS A 145 -1.32 19.69 23.88
N ILE A 146 -1.40 21.02 23.66
CA ILE A 146 -0.92 21.69 22.44
C ILE A 146 0.08 22.78 22.84
N VAL A 147 1.23 22.84 22.16
CA VAL A 147 2.22 23.89 22.42
C VAL A 147 1.62 25.25 22.11
N LYS A 148 1.62 26.12 23.12
CA LYS A 148 1.01 27.44 23.03
C LYS A 148 1.89 28.44 22.29
N VAL A 149 1.30 29.13 21.31
CA VAL A 149 1.85 30.36 20.73
C VAL A 149 1.55 31.52 21.66
N ILE A 150 2.57 32.31 21.98
CA ILE A 150 2.50 33.42 22.95
C ILE A 150 2.42 34.76 22.22
N GLU A 151 3.26 34.93 21.21
CA GLU A 151 3.33 36.11 20.35
C GLU A 151 4.06 35.74 19.05
N TYR A 152 3.97 36.60 18.04
CA TYR A 152 4.73 36.41 16.82
C TYR A 152 5.28 37.73 16.29
N PHE A 153 6.41 37.64 15.59
CA PHE A 153 7.05 38.76 14.92
C PHE A 153 6.88 38.60 13.42
N ASP A 154 6.58 39.72 12.77
CA ASP A 154 6.22 39.80 11.37
C ASP A 154 7.24 40.69 10.64
N ASP A 155 8.24 40.02 10.07
CA ASP A 155 9.32 40.64 9.30
C ASP A 155 8.98 40.59 7.80
N PRO A 156 9.40 41.55 6.95
CA PRO A 156 9.19 41.49 5.50
C PRO A 156 9.48 40.15 4.81
N VAL A 157 10.44 39.35 5.30
CA VAL A 157 10.84 38.09 4.65
C VAL A 157 10.47 36.82 5.43
N LYS A 158 10.01 36.93 6.67
CA LYS A 158 9.70 35.78 7.53
C LYS A 158 8.75 36.11 8.69
N TYR A 159 8.19 35.07 9.31
CA TYR A 159 7.52 35.14 10.60
C TYR A 159 8.35 34.43 11.66
N ASP A 160 8.48 35.02 12.85
CA ASP A 160 9.09 34.37 14.01
C ASP A 160 8.01 34.09 15.06
N LEU A 161 7.65 32.80 15.23
CA LEU A 161 6.64 32.36 16.21
C LEU A 161 7.29 32.10 17.57
N VAL A 162 6.86 32.83 18.60
CA VAL A 162 7.31 32.59 19.98
C VAL A 162 6.35 31.64 20.68
N MET A 163 6.88 30.51 21.13
CA MET A 163 6.14 29.40 21.70
C MET A 163 6.68 28.99 23.08
N GLU A 164 5.89 28.22 23.81
CA GLU A 164 6.36 27.52 25.01
C GLU A 164 7.54 26.58 24.68
N LEU A 165 8.56 26.58 25.55
CA LEU A 165 9.72 25.71 25.38
C LEU A 165 9.43 24.33 25.97
N CYS A 166 9.39 23.31 25.11
CA CYS A 166 9.38 21.92 25.52
C CYS A 166 10.83 21.42 25.71
N THR A 167 11.16 20.90 26.88
CA THR A 167 12.55 20.50 27.22
C THR A 167 12.80 18.99 27.20
N GLY A 168 11.75 18.17 27.09
CA GLY A 168 11.91 16.72 27.01
C GLY A 168 12.06 16.22 25.56
N PRO A 169 12.30 14.92 25.38
CA PRO A 169 12.44 14.31 24.05
C PRO A 169 11.11 14.30 23.31
N ASP A 170 11.17 14.15 21.98
CA ASP A 170 10.00 13.76 21.21
C ASP A 170 9.57 12.32 21.55
N LEU A 171 8.29 11.99 21.30
CA LEU A 171 7.70 10.70 21.67
C LEU A 171 8.40 9.52 20.98
N PHE A 172 8.93 9.69 19.77
CA PHE A 172 9.72 8.66 19.10
C PHE A 172 11.02 8.38 19.86
N THR A 173 11.77 9.43 20.22
CA THR A 173 12.98 9.31 21.03
C THR A 173 12.67 8.74 22.42
N TYR A 174 11.58 9.14 23.05
CA TYR A 174 11.13 8.62 24.34
C TYR A 174 10.88 7.10 24.32
N ILE A 175 10.19 6.61 23.28
CA ILE A 175 9.91 5.18 23.12
C ILE A 175 11.22 4.40 22.94
N LEU A 176 12.16 4.90 22.12
CA LEU A 176 13.46 4.25 21.93
C LEU A 176 14.27 4.19 23.22
N GLU A 177 14.35 5.28 23.97
CA GLU A 177 15.07 5.33 25.25
C GLU A 177 14.47 4.36 26.29
N ARG A 178 13.14 4.18 26.29
CA ARG A 178 12.48 3.17 27.13
C ARG A 178 12.78 1.76 26.67
N MET A 179 12.79 1.48 25.37
CA MET A 179 13.12 0.14 24.86
C MET A 179 14.57 -0.29 25.17
N GLU A 180 15.51 0.66 25.24
CA GLU A 180 16.93 0.40 25.56
C GLU A 180 17.23 0.44 27.07
N GLY A 181 16.26 0.83 27.90
CA GLY A 181 16.41 1.01 29.33
C GLY A 181 16.50 -0.31 30.12
N PRO A 182 17.30 -0.38 31.20
CA PRO A 182 17.51 -1.59 31.98
C PRO A 182 16.28 -2.08 32.76
N ASP A 183 15.24 -1.24 32.89
CA ASP A 183 14.16 -1.43 33.85
C ASP A 183 12.83 -1.96 33.27
N CYS A 184 12.69 -2.15 31.94
CA CYS A 184 11.38 -2.44 31.33
C CYS A 184 11.33 -3.54 30.25
N GLY A 185 12.30 -4.46 30.22
CA GLY A 185 12.19 -5.69 29.42
C GLY A 185 12.00 -5.49 27.91
N GLY A 186 12.31 -4.29 27.39
CA GLY A 186 12.22 -3.94 25.98
C GLY A 186 10.87 -3.37 25.50
N PHE A 187 9.91 -3.06 26.41
CA PHE A 187 8.58 -2.55 26.03
C PHE A 187 8.09 -1.41 26.94
N VAL A 188 7.25 -0.52 26.39
CA VAL A 188 6.54 0.52 27.18
C VAL A 188 5.26 -0.10 27.77
N PRO A 189 5.02 -0.02 29.09
CA PRO A 189 3.82 -0.60 29.71
C PRO A 189 2.52 -0.02 29.15
N GLU A 190 1.50 -0.85 28.95
CA GLU A 190 0.20 -0.43 28.37
C GLU A 190 -0.48 0.70 29.15
N GLU A 191 -0.32 0.72 30.48
CA GLU A 191 -0.85 1.80 31.33
C GLU A 191 -0.27 3.16 30.93
N GLU A 192 1.04 3.21 30.66
CA GLU A 192 1.73 4.42 30.22
C GLU A 192 1.33 4.81 28.79
N VAL A 193 1.21 3.81 27.89
CA VAL A 193 0.73 4.00 26.52
C VAL A 193 -0.68 4.60 26.51
N SER A 194 -1.59 4.09 27.34
CA SER A 194 -2.96 4.58 27.47
C SER A 194 -3.00 6.05 27.92
N VAL A 195 -2.14 6.43 28.87
CA VAL A 195 -2.04 7.83 29.32
C VAL A 195 -1.52 8.74 28.21
N ILE A 196 -0.45 8.34 27.51
CA ILE A 196 0.13 9.09 26.38
C ILE A 196 -0.91 9.28 25.28
N LEU A 197 -1.54 8.19 24.83
CA LEU A 197 -2.50 8.20 23.74
C LEU A 197 -3.72 9.06 24.07
N ARG A 198 -4.24 8.99 25.30
CA ARG A 198 -5.35 9.82 25.76
C ARG A 198 -5.02 11.32 25.68
N GLN A 199 -3.78 11.71 25.96
CA GLN A 199 -3.36 13.11 25.86
C GLN A 199 -3.22 13.56 24.40
N CYS A 200 -2.67 12.71 23.53
CA CYS A 200 -2.61 12.93 22.08
C CYS A 200 -4.01 13.08 21.47
N LEU A 201 -4.98 12.26 21.89
CA LEU A 201 -6.35 12.36 21.36
C LEU A 201 -7.04 13.64 21.83
N LYS A 202 -6.79 14.11 23.06
CA LYS A 202 -7.35 15.38 23.55
C LYS A 202 -6.84 16.58 22.75
N SER A 203 -5.56 16.60 22.38
CA SER A 203 -5.02 17.69 21.55
C SER A 203 -5.62 17.66 20.14
N VAL A 204 -5.73 16.48 19.52
CA VAL A 204 -6.39 16.34 18.20
C VAL A 204 -7.85 16.77 18.25
N LEU A 205 -8.58 16.40 19.31
CA LEU A 205 -9.96 16.83 19.51
C LEU A 205 -10.09 18.35 19.61
N CYS A 206 -9.16 19.03 20.30
CA CYS A 206 -9.14 20.48 20.37
C CYS A 206 -8.93 21.13 18.98
N CYS A 207 -8.02 20.58 18.17
CA CYS A 207 -7.84 21.02 16.78
C CYS A 207 -9.15 20.91 15.99
N HIS A 208 -9.79 19.73 16.03
CA HIS A 208 -11.01 19.45 15.28
C HIS A 208 -12.20 20.31 15.75
N ALA A 209 -12.34 20.53 17.06
CA ALA A 209 -13.39 21.38 17.63
C ALA A 209 -13.29 22.85 17.16
N ASN A 210 -12.08 23.30 16.86
CA ASN A 210 -11.82 24.65 16.34
C ASN A 210 -11.76 24.70 14.79
N GLY A 211 -12.07 23.60 14.10
CA GLY A 211 -12.10 23.55 12.63
C GLY A 211 -10.72 23.43 11.97
N PHE A 212 -9.71 23.01 12.73
CA PHE A 212 -8.33 22.81 12.25
C PHE A 212 -8.00 21.32 12.16
N VAL A 213 -7.13 20.97 11.21
CA VAL A 213 -6.57 19.61 11.09
C VAL A 213 -5.05 19.72 11.10
N HIS A 214 -4.39 18.88 11.90
CA HIS A 214 -2.93 18.93 12.05
C HIS A 214 -2.18 18.46 10.79
N ARG A 215 -2.67 17.43 10.09
CA ARG A 215 -2.11 16.87 8.83
C ARG A 215 -0.69 16.27 8.92
N ASP A 216 0.05 16.52 10.01
CA ASP A 216 1.36 15.92 10.26
C ASP A 216 1.41 15.30 11.67
N LEU A 217 0.50 14.38 11.97
CA LEU A 217 0.50 13.66 13.25
C LEU A 217 1.50 12.50 13.16
N ASN A 218 2.64 12.63 13.82
CA ASN A 218 3.64 11.58 13.92
C ASN A 218 4.31 11.63 15.30
N ALA A 219 4.99 10.56 15.71
CA ALA A 219 5.62 10.47 17.02
C ALA A 219 6.75 11.51 17.26
N ARG A 220 7.26 12.19 16.22
CA ARG A 220 8.25 13.28 16.37
C ARG A 220 7.59 14.63 16.67
N ASN A 221 6.31 14.78 16.35
CA ASN A 221 5.52 15.99 16.59
C ASN A 221 4.79 15.99 17.94
N PHE A 222 5.03 14.98 18.77
CA PHE A 222 4.60 14.95 20.17
C PHE A 222 5.82 15.07 21.07
N MET A 223 5.84 16.06 21.95
CA MET A 223 6.91 16.31 22.90
C MET A 223 6.52 15.83 24.27
N ILE A 224 7.39 15.06 24.91
CA ILE A 224 7.24 14.66 26.30
C ILE A 224 7.69 15.80 27.21
N THR A 225 6.86 16.17 28.17
CA THR A 225 7.11 17.20 29.18
C THR A 225 6.69 16.72 30.56
N GLY A 226 7.37 17.17 31.61
CA GLY A 226 7.09 16.77 32.99
C GLY A 226 8.33 16.28 33.72
N SER A 227 8.39 16.58 35.02
CA SER A 227 9.41 16.07 35.94
C SER A 227 9.03 14.66 36.37
N VAL A 228 10.03 13.80 36.61
CA VAL A 228 9.94 12.41 37.11
C VAL A 228 9.18 12.27 38.45
N ALA A 229 8.61 13.35 38.98
CA ALA A 229 7.81 13.38 40.21
C ALA A 229 6.30 13.17 40.00
N THR A 230 5.78 13.28 38.77
CA THR A 230 4.41 12.85 38.44
C THR A 230 4.49 11.52 37.71
N SER A 231 3.71 10.53 38.15
CA SER A 231 3.80 9.13 37.72
C SER A 231 3.63 8.87 36.21
N PHE A 232 3.31 9.90 35.40
CA PHE A 232 3.16 9.79 33.95
C PHE A 232 3.62 11.06 33.21
N PRO A 233 4.21 10.93 32.00
CA PRO A 233 4.61 12.07 31.18
C PRO A 233 3.41 12.87 30.64
N ALA A 234 3.56 14.20 30.52
CA ALA A 234 2.65 15.05 29.78
C ALA A 234 3.09 15.15 28.30
N VAL A 235 2.16 15.04 27.37
CA VAL A 235 2.42 15.09 25.93
C VAL A 235 1.89 16.40 25.36
N LEU A 236 2.73 17.11 24.62
CA LEU A 236 2.39 18.35 23.93
C LEU A 236 2.56 18.17 22.42
N VAL A 237 1.57 18.58 21.64
CA VAL A 237 1.68 18.63 20.17
C VAL A 237 2.52 19.83 19.76
N ALA A 238 3.67 19.59 19.13
CA ALA A 238 4.47 20.61 18.48
C ALA A 238 3.72 21.06 17.21
N ALA A 239 3.26 22.32 17.22
CA ALA A 239 2.20 22.74 16.33
C ALA A 239 2.63 22.86 14.85
N THR A 240 1.94 22.11 14.00
CA THR A 240 1.73 22.36 12.57
C THR A 240 0.23 22.15 12.30
N ALA A 241 -0.61 23.14 12.61
CA ALA A 241 -2.05 23.04 12.39
C ALA A 241 -2.46 23.84 11.15
N ARG A 242 -3.23 23.23 10.23
CA ARG A 242 -3.70 23.88 9.01
C ARG A 242 -5.23 24.01 9.00
N ALA A 243 -5.72 25.17 8.58
CA ALA A 243 -7.16 25.46 8.51
C ALA A 243 -7.88 24.65 7.42
N LEU A 244 -9.10 24.19 7.72
CA LEU A 244 -10.03 23.68 6.72
C LEU A 244 -10.80 24.86 6.09
N ARG A 245 -10.65 25.08 4.78
CA ARG A 245 -11.58 25.92 4.03
C ARG A 245 -12.92 25.19 3.94
N ARG A 246 -13.94 25.66 4.68
CA ARG A 246 -15.35 25.26 4.45
C ARG A 246 -15.80 25.76 3.08
N ARG A 247 -15.60 24.98 2.01
CA ARG A 247 -16.33 25.21 0.75
C ARG A 247 -17.79 24.83 0.98
N LYS A 248 -18.69 25.82 0.93
CA LYS A 248 -20.13 25.57 0.93
C LYS A 248 -20.50 24.68 -0.26
N PRO A 249 -21.34 23.65 -0.08
CA PRO A 249 -21.81 22.84 -1.19
C PRO A 249 -22.76 23.70 -2.03
N THR A 250 -22.37 24.04 -3.25
CA THR A 250 -23.28 24.66 -4.21
C THR A 250 -23.37 23.70 -5.40
N LEU A 251 -24.38 22.84 -5.35
CA LEU A 251 -24.90 22.13 -6.51
C LEU A 251 -25.33 23.18 -7.54
N ARG A 252 -24.62 23.25 -8.67
CA ARG A 252 -25.14 23.84 -9.90
C ARG A 252 -25.25 22.75 -10.95
N PHE A 253 -26.48 22.30 -11.14
CA PHE A 253 -26.90 21.66 -12.38
C PHE A 253 -26.80 22.70 -13.50
N CYS A 254 -26.01 22.40 -14.53
CA CYS A 254 -26.11 23.09 -15.81
C CYS A 254 -26.36 22.05 -16.89
N THR A 255 -27.57 22.07 -17.44
CA THR A 255 -28.01 21.31 -18.60
C THR A 255 -27.68 22.07 -19.91
N GLY A 256 -27.37 21.32 -20.97
CA GLY A 256 -27.28 21.78 -22.36
C GLY A 256 -25.88 22.24 -22.79
N SER A 257 -25.41 22.04 -24.02
CA SER A 257 -25.93 21.40 -25.23
C SER A 257 -24.73 21.18 -26.18
N SER A 258 -24.79 20.14 -27.00
CA SER A 258 -23.81 19.81 -28.04
C SER A 258 -23.57 20.92 -29.06
N THR A 259 -22.31 21.12 -29.49
CA THR A 259 -21.83 21.09 -30.90
C THR A 259 -20.39 21.61 -31.01
N GLY A 260 -19.54 20.96 -31.83
CA GLY A 260 -18.41 21.62 -32.50
C GLY A 260 -17.02 21.07 -32.18
N SER A 261 -16.30 20.69 -33.23
CA SER A 261 -14.94 20.15 -33.27
C SER A 261 -13.84 21.17 -32.95
N ASP A 262 -12.65 20.60 -32.72
CA ASP A 262 -11.30 21.19 -32.82
C ASP A 262 -10.66 21.77 -31.55
N ALA A 263 -9.47 21.20 -31.28
CA ALA A 263 -8.44 21.60 -30.32
C ALA A 263 -8.88 21.66 -28.84
N VAL A 264 -8.54 20.59 -28.10
CA VAL A 264 -8.52 20.58 -26.63
C VAL A 264 -7.43 21.56 -26.17
N ALA A 265 -7.79 22.84 -26.05
CA ALA A 265 -7.00 23.83 -25.36
C ALA A 265 -7.02 23.51 -23.87
N ASN A 266 -5.84 23.17 -23.35
CA ASN A 266 -5.58 22.83 -21.96
C ASN A 266 -6.09 23.96 -21.04
N THR A 267 -7.05 23.68 -20.16
CA THR A 267 -7.48 24.67 -19.16
C THR A 267 -6.40 24.71 -18.08
N PRO A 268 -5.77 25.86 -17.78
CA PRO A 268 -4.73 25.93 -16.75
C PRO A 268 -5.32 25.56 -15.38
N GLY A 269 -4.78 24.53 -14.72
CA GLY A 269 -5.02 24.27 -13.29
C GLY A 269 -5.64 22.94 -12.86
N SER A 270 -5.95 21.99 -13.76
CA SER A 270 -6.39 20.64 -13.37
C SER A 270 -5.36 19.57 -13.71
N LEU A 271 -4.90 18.82 -12.71
CA LEU A 271 -3.96 17.71 -12.87
C LEU A 271 -4.53 16.61 -13.79
N ARG A 272 -3.67 16.04 -14.63
CA ARG A 272 -4.01 14.96 -15.58
C ARG A 272 -3.27 13.67 -15.23
N LEU A 273 -4.02 12.60 -15.03
CA LEU A 273 -3.53 11.27 -14.66
C LEU A 273 -3.83 10.26 -15.78
N ALA A 274 -2.80 9.57 -16.26
CA ALA A 274 -2.96 8.37 -17.08
C ALA A 274 -2.90 7.11 -16.21
N ILE A 275 -3.86 6.22 -16.38
CA ILE A 275 -3.92 4.93 -15.71
C ILE A 275 -3.80 3.83 -16.77
N ILE A 276 -2.79 2.98 -16.64
CA ILE A 276 -2.54 1.87 -17.56
C ILE A 276 -3.16 0.62 -16.93
N GLY A 277 -4.22 0.08 -17.51
CA GLY A 277 -4.99 -1.07 -17.04
C GLY A 277 -6.32 -0.69 -16.42
N ALA A 278 -7.42 -1.30 -16.90
CA ALA A 278 -8.78 -1.15 -16.38
C ALA A 278 -9.21 -2.38 -15.56
N GLY A 279 -8.27 -2.97 -14.81
CA GLY A 279 -8.56 -3.95 -13.78
C GLY A 279 -9.07 -3.30 -12.48
N PRO A 280 -9.31 -4.09 -11.42
CA PRO A 280 -9.79 -3.58 -10.14
C PRO A 280 -8.97 -2.41 -9.59
N ILE A 281 -7.63 -2.52 -9.61
CA ILE A 281 -6.70 -1.49 -9.12
C ILE A 281 -6.85 -0.18 -9.91
N GLY A 282 -6.90 -0.27 -11.24
CA GLY A 282 -6.95 0.89 -12.11
C GLY A 282 -8.28 1.63 -12.04
N LEU A 283 -9.40 0.91 -11.96
CA LEU A 283 -10.72 1.53 -11.84
C LEU A 283 -10.95 2.18 -10.49
N GLU A 284 -10.48 1.57 -9.41
CA GLU A 284 -10.57 2.16 -8.08
C GLU A 284 -9.74 3.46 -8.00
N LEU A 285 -8.53 3.44 -8.56
CA LEU A 285 -7.71 4.65 -8.68
C LEU A 285 -8.42 5.72 -9.52
N ALA A 286 -9.03 5.32 -10.63
CA ALA A 286 -9.80 6.23 -11.49
C ALA A 286 -11.00 6.83 -10.74
N LEU A 287 -11.78 6.01 -10.01
CA LEU A 287 -12.91 6.46 -9.19
C LEU A 287 -12.45 7.50 -8.16
N GLY A 288 -11.41 7.17 -7.40
CA GLY A 288 -10.87 8.08 -6.39
C GLY A 288 -10.38 9.39 -7.00
N ALA A 289 -9.76 9.35 -8.18
CA ALA A 289 -9.25 10.53 -8.87
C ALA A 289 -10.37 11.42 -9.42
N VAL A 290 -11.40 10.86 -10.05
CA VAL A 290 -12.52 11.65 -10.59
C VAL A 290 -13.34 12.33 -9.50
N GLN A 291 -13.52 11.68 -8.35
CA GLN A 291 -14.19 12.26 -7.17
C GLN A 291 -13.41 13.44 -6.57
N ARG A 292 -12.08 13.48 -6.79
CA ARG A 292 -11.18 14.54 -6.31
C ARG A 292 -10.95 15.66 -7.33
N GLY A 293 -11.60 15.61 -8.49
CA GLY A 293 -11.44 16.65 -9.51
C GLY A 293 -10.22 16.47 -10.43
N ILE A 294 -9.51 15.34 -10.35
CA ILE A 294 -8.36 15.04 -11.21
C ILE A 294 -8.87 14.52 -12.54
N LYS A 295 -8.34 15.04 -13.65
CA LYS A 295 -8.66 14.54 -14.99
C LYS A 295 -8.00 13.19 -15.22
N VAL A 296 -8.76 12.19 -15.64
CA VAL A 296 -8.24 10.82 -15.84
C VAL A 296 -8.45 10.31 -17.25
N GLN A 297 -7.46 9.60 -17.78
CA GLN A 297 -7.60 8.70 -18.91
C GLN A 297 -7.17 7.30 -18.49
N VAL A 298 -8.00 6.30 -18.76
CA VAL A 298 -7.69 4.89 -18.48
C VAL A 298 -7.44 4.18 -19.80
N PHE A 299 -6.34 3.43 -19.91
CA PHE A 299 -5.96 2.69 -21.12
C PHE A 299 -5.97 1.19 -20.82
N GLU A 300 -6.77 0.44 -21.54
CA GLU A 300 -6.87 -1.01 -21.40
C GLU A 300 -6.60 -1.68 -22.74
N ARG A 301 -5.68 -2.64 -22.75
CA ARG A 301 -5.30 -3.35 -23.97
C ARG A 301 -6.42 -4.26 -24.46
N ALA A 302 -7.19 -4.84 -23.55
CA ALA A 302 -8.36 -5.64 -23.92
C ALA A 302 -9.49 -4.77 -24.47
N GLN A 303 -10.36 -5.39 -25.27
CA GLN A 303 -11.54 -4.72 -25.87
C GLN A 303 -12.61 -4.33 -24.83
N THR A 304 -12.45 -4.81 -23.60
CA THR A 304 -13.39 -4.67 -22.50
C THR A 304 -12.65 -4.40 -21.20
N VAL A 305 -13.40 -3.93 -20.22
CA VAL A 305 -12.93 -3.74 -18.84
C VAL A 305 -12.47 -5.06 -18.21
N GLY A 306 -11.41 -5.01 -17.40
CA GLY A 306 -10.93 -6.19 -16.69
C GLY A 306 -10.41 -7.29 -17.62
N GLY A 307 -9.70 -6.96 -18.70
CA GLY A 307 -9.24 -7.92 -19.71
C GLY A 307 -8.49 -9.14 -19.15
N HIS A 308 -7.67 -8.96 -18.12
CA HIS A 308 -7.05 -10.09 -17.42
C HIS A 308 -8.07 -10.97 -16.67
N VAL A 309 -9.09 -10.35 -16.05
CA VAL A 309 -10.17 -11.04 -15.33
C VAL A 309 -10.98 -11.93 -16.25
N GLU A 310 -11.23 -11.49 -17.49
CA GLU A 310 -11.92 -12.31 -18.49
C GLU A 310 -11.21 -13.65 -18.75
N GLY A 311 -9.86 -13.66 -18.72
CA GLY A 311 -9.06 -14.86 -18.92
C GLY A 311 -9.21 -15.91 -17.80
N TRP A 312 -9.63 -15.50 -16.61
CA TRP A 312 -9.89 -16.38 -15.46
C TRP A 312 -11.32 -16.25 -14.92
N GLN A 313 -12.25 -15.75 -15.73
CA GLN A 313 -13.63 -15.44 -15.31
C GLN A 313 -14.39 -16.57 -14.58
N PHE A 314 -14.04 -17.83 -14.85
CA PHE A 314 -14.66 -19.02 -14.27
C PHE A 314 -14.06 -19.42 -12.91
N VAL A 315 -13.00 -18.75 -12.46
CA VAL A 315 -12.33 -19.01 -11.19
C VAL A 315 -13.07 -18.29 -10.07
N ASN A 316 -13.40 -19.03 -9.00
CA ASN A 316 -13.91 -18.45 -7.75
C ASN A 316 -12.77 -17.80 -6.97
N LEU A 317 -13.01 -16.58 -6.49
CA LEU A 317 -12.15 -15.89 -5.55
C LEU A 317 -12.22 -16.58 -4.18
N PHE A 318 -11.11 -16.57 -3.45
CA PHE A 318 -11.08 -17.06 -2.05
C PHE A 318 -11.55 -16.01 -1.05
N SER A 319 -11.79 -14.78 -1.50
CA SER A 319 -12.24 -13.64 -0.71
C SER A 319 -13.72 -13.37 -0.99
N PRO A 320 -14.54 -13.08 0.02
CA PRO A 320 -15.93 -12.71 -0.16
C PRO A 320 -16.09 -11.27 -0.68
N TRP A 321 -17.27 -10.90 -1.17
CA TRP A 321 -17.58 -9.56 -1.69
C TRP A 321 -17.28 -8.42 -0.73
N SER A 322 -17.46 -8.63 0.58
CA SER A 322 -17.07 -7.65 1.60
C SER A 322 -15.61 -7.22 1.47
N MET A 323 -14.73 -8.14 1.06
CA MET A 323 -13.30 -7.90 0.85
C MET A 323 -12.96 -7.48 -0.59
N ASN A 324 -13.90 -7.50 -1.53
CA ASN A 324 -13.61 -7.26 -2.95
C ASN A 324 -14.12 -5.93 -3.51
N MET A 325 -14.71 -5.07 -2.68
CA MET A 325 -15.18 -3.74 -3.07
C MET A 325 -14.75 -2.69 -2.04
N SER A 326 -14.28 -1.53 -2.50
CA SER A 326 -14.09 -0.36 -1.63
C SER A 326 -15.42 0.22 -1.15
N GLU A 327 -15.42 0.87 0.01
CA GLU A 327 -16.61 1.55 0.54
C GLU A 327 -17.09 2.66 -0.42
N GLU A 328 -16.16 3.37 -1.05
CA GLU A 328 -16.44 4.38 -2.05
C GLU A 328 -17.11 3.80 -3.30
N ALA A 329 -16.63 2.65 -3.78
CA ALA A 329 -17.26 1.97 -4.90
C ALA A 329 -18.64 1.43 -4.49
N LYS A 330 -18.79 0.86 -3.29
CA LYS A 330 -20.10 0.42 -2.76
C LYS A 330 -21.12 1.56 -2.74
N LEU A 331 -20.72 2.75 -2.25
CA LEU A 331 -21.60 3.93 -2.19
C LEU A 331 -22.13 4.31 -3.57
N VAL A 332 -21.24 4.36 -4.56
CA VAL A 332 -21.58 4.77 -5.92
C VAL A 332 -22.38 3.69 -6.66
N LEU A 333 -22.02 2.41 -6.49
CA LEU A 333 -22.71 1.30 -7.15
C LEU A 333 -24.10 1.04 -6.58
N LYS A 334 -24.33 1.35 -5.30
CA LYS A 334 -25.65 1.26 -4.67
C LYS A 334 -26.69 2.19 -5.32
N GLU A 335 -26.26 3.27 -5.95
CA GLU A 335 -27.14 4.16 -6.73
C GLU A 335 -27.60 3.53 -8.05
N LEU A 336 -26.83 2.58 -8.60
CA LEU A 336 -27.15 1.87 -9.84
C LEU A 336 -28.02 0.62 -9.62
N GLY A 337 -27.94 -0.01 -8.45
CA GLY A 337 -28.67 -1.24 -8.16
C GLY A 337 -28.30 -1.90 -6.84
N PRO A 338 -28.89 -3.08 -6.55
CA PRO A 338 -28.54 -3.85 -5.36
C PRO A 338 -27.10 -4.35 -5.45
N LEU A 339 -26.37 -4.26 -4.33
CA LEU A 339 -25.04 -4.83 -4.21
C LEU A 339 -25.13 -6.35 -3.99
N PRO A 340 -24.10 -7.11 -4.42
CA PRO A 340 -23.99 -8.53 -4.11
C PRO A 340 -23.94 -8.81 -2.60
N ASP A 341 -24.28 -10.04 -2.21
CA ASP A 341 -24.17 -10.50 -0.81
C ASP A 341 -22.71 -10.43 -0.35
N GLU A 342 -22.47 -9.65 0.71
CA GLU A 342 -21.14 -9.41 1.29
C GLU A 342 -20.42 -10.69 1.75
N GLY A 343 -21.16 -11.76 2.10
CA GLY A 343 -20.61 -13.05 2.50
C GLY A 343 -20.33 -14.01 1.33
N ALA A 344 -20.83 -13.72 0.13
CA ALA A 344 -20.66 -14.58 -1.04
C ALA A 344 -19.29 -14.38 -1.69
N PHE A 345 -18.77 -15.44 -2.32
CA PHE A 345 -17.47 -15.47 -2.99
C PHE A 345 -17.65 -15.36 -4.50
N PRO A 346 -17.26 -14.25 -5.14
CA PRO A 346 -17.47 -14.07 -6.56
C PRO A 346 -16.58 -14.98 -7.42
N THR A 347 -17.08 -15.30 -8.60
CA THR A 347 -16.28 -15.68 -9.77
C THR A 347 -15.63 -14.44 -10.40
N GLY A 348 -14.61 -14.63 -11.23
CA GLY A 348 -14.08 -13.53 -12.05
C GLY A 348 -15.14 -12.90 -12.99
N ARG A 349 -16.10 -13.69 -13.49
CA ARG A 349 -17.22 -13.21 -14.30
C ARG A 349 -18.12 -12.28 -13.48
N GLU A 350 -18.51 -12.70 -12.28
CA GLU A 350 -19.30 -11.86 -11.37
C GLU A 350 -18.54 -10.60 -10.94
N LEU A 351 -17.21 -10.68 -10.76
CA LEU A 351 -16.36 -9.52 -10.50
C LEU A 351 -16.41 -8.50 -11.66
N VAL A 352 -16.41 -8.94 -12.91
CA VAL A 352 -16.57 -8.02 -14.05
C VAL A 352 -17.99 -7.45 -14.10
N ASP A 353 -18.99 -8.34 -14.09
CA ASP A 353 -20.37 -7.98 -14.40
C ASP A 353 -21.03 -7.15 -13.28
N SER A 354 -20.74 -7.49 -12.00
CA SER A 354 -21.38 -6.86 -10.84
C SER A 354 -20.54 -5.73 -10.25
N TYR A 355 -19.26 -5.61 -10.62
CA TYR A 355 -18.35 -4.63 -10.03
C TYR A 355 -17.61 -3.77 -11.06
N LEU A 356 -16.70 -4.35 -11.85
CA LEU A 356 -15.81 -3.56 -12.72
C LEU A 356 -16.54 -2.83 -13.84
N ALA A 357 -17.47 -3.49 -14.53
CA ALA A 357 -18.21 -2.87 -15.64
C ALA A 357 -19.17 -1.76 -15.17
N PRO A 358 -19.98 -1.95 -14.11
CA PRO A 358 -20.75 -0.86 -13.51
C PRO A 358 -19.87 0.30 -13.05
N LEU A 359 -18.74 0.02 -12.38
CA LEU A 359 -17.83 1.05 -11.88
C LEU A 359 -17.21 1.87 -13.02
N ALA A 360 -16.77 1.20 -14.09
CA ALA A 360 -16.29 1.85 -15.31
C ALA A 360 -17.35 2.79 -15.93
N CYS A 361 -18.62 2.37 -15.94
CA CYS A 361 -19.72 3.20 -16.44
C CYS A 361 -19.87 4.49 -15.63
N VAL A 362 -19.81 4.40 -14.29
CA VAL A 362 -19.89 5.59 -13.43
C VAL A 362 -18.71 6.53 -13.66
N ILE A 363 -17.49 5.99 -13.72
CA ILE A 363 -16.29 6.79 -13.98
C ILE A 363 -16.42 7.51 -15.31
N GLN A 364 -16.88 6.82 -16.37
CA GLN A 364 -17.06 7.38 -17.71
C GLN A 364 -18.05 8.56 -17.76
N GLN A 365 -19.03 8.59 -16.87
CA GLN A 365 -20.04 9.66 -16.78
C GLN A 365 -19.51 10.91 -16.05
N SER A 366 -18.40 10.80 -15.31
CA SER A 366 -17.81 11.95 -14.62
C SER A 366 -17.24 12.96 -15.62
N SER A 367 -17.48 14.25 -15.37
CA SER A 367 -16.85 15.34 -16.14
C SER A 367 -15.33 15.38 -16.01
N ASN A 368 -14.75 14.63 -15.07
CA ASN A 368 -13.31 14.49 -14.86
C ASN A 368 -12.72 13.24 -15.53
N CYS A 369 -13.53 12.39 -16.15
CA CYS A 369 -13.02 11.34 -17.02
C CYS A 369 -12.88 11.88 -18.45
N GLU A 370 -11.66 11.93 -18.96
CA GLU A 370 -11.37 12.28 -20.36
C GLU A 370 -11.53 11.06 -21.29
N GLY A 371 -11.57 9.84 -20.74
CA GLY A 371 -11.92 8.62 -21.48
C GLY A 371 -11.46 7.33 -20.82
N LEU A 372 -12.24 6.26 -21.00
CA LEU A 372 -11.78 4.88 -20.87
C LEU A 372 -11.53 4.29 -22.28
N HIS A 373 -10.27 4.08 -22.60
CA HIS A 373 -9.79 3.64 -23.90
C HIS A 373 -9.51 2.13 -23.87
N PHE A 374 -10.51 1.33 -24.22
CA PHE A 374 -10.36 -0.10 -24.46
C PHE A 374 -9.68 -0.36 -25.82
N GLY A 375 -9.12 -1.56 -26.01
CA GLY A 375 -8.36 -1.92 -27.22
C GLY A 375 -7.07 -1.12 -27.40
N THR A 376 -6.60 -0.42 -26.36
CA THR A 376 -5.48 0.52 -26.42
C THR A 376 -4.32 0.03 -25.56
N GLU A 377 -3.24 -0.39 -26.21
CA GLU A 377 -1.98 -0.76 -25.54
C GLU A 377 -1.12 0.48 -25.32
N VAL A 378 -0.64 0.69 -24.09
CA VAL A 378 0.46 1.64 -23.83
C VAL A 378 1.77 0.90 -24.04
N VAL A 379 2.47 1.23 -25.13
CA VAL A 379 3.70 0.56 -25.55
C VAL A 379 4.89 1.03 -24.71
N THR A 380 4.99 2.35 -24.49
CA THR A 380 6.04 2.94 -23.66
C THR A 380 5.61 4.28 -23.08
N VAL A 381 6.19 4.63 -21.94
CA VAL A 381 6.01 5.87 -21.20
C VAL A 381 7.36 6.60 -21.16
N GLY A 382 7.36 7.81 -21.72
CA GLY A 382 8.47 8.75 -21.64
C GLY A 382 8.09 10.02 -20.91
N ARG A 383 9.02 10.97 -20.83
CA ARG A 383 8.83 12.25 -20.16
C ARG A 383 9.16 13.41 -21.10
N GLY A 384 8.14 13.93 -21.79
CA GLY A 384 8.28 15.00 -22.76
C GLY A 384 9.43 14.73 -23.76
N ALA A 385 10.41 15.64 -23.80
CA ALA A 385 11.62 15.52 -24.59
C ALA A 385 12.85 15.02 -23.80
N LEU A 386 12.70 14.70 -22.50
CA LEU A 386 13.81 14.28 -21.64
C LEU A 386 14.16 12.82 -21.87
N LEU A 387 15.46 12.54 -21.95
CA LEU A 387 15.98 11.18 -21.92
C LEU A 387 16.04 10.64 -20.48
N LYS A 388 16.12 9.32 -20.34
CA LYS A 388 16.28 8.64 -19.04
C LYS A 388 17.47 9.17 -18.23
N SER A 389 18.60 9.40 -18.90
CA SER A 389 19.87 9.83 -18.28
C SER A 389 19.93 11.33 -17.96
N GLU A 390 18.89 12.10 -18.29
CA GLU A 390 18.83 13.53 -18.05
C GLU A 390 18.03 13.85 -16.77
N SER A 391 18.46 14.88 -16.05
CA SER A 391 17.82 15.34 -14.80
C SER A 391 17.64 14.21 -13.77
N ILE A 392 18.69 13.41 -13.53
CA ILE A 392 18.70 12.31 -12.55
C ILE A 392 18.60 12.88 -11.13
N GLY A 393 17.71 12.33 -10.30
CA GLY A 393 17.29 12.94 -9.03
C GLY A 393 18.36 13.25 -7.96
N GLY A 394 18.02 14.21 -7.09
CA GLY A 394 18.25 14.14 -5.64
C GLY A 394 19.59 14.52 -5.00
N GLY A 395 20.53 15.16 -5.69
CA GLY A 395 21.74 15.67 -5.03
C GLY A 395 22.31 16.90 -5.70
N ASP A 396 22.72 17.89 -4.89
CA ASP A 396 23.51 19.07 -5.25
C ASP A 396 24.91 18.67 -5.79
N VAL A 397 24.97 17.82 -6.80
CA VAL A 397 26.21 17.50 -7.49
C VAL A 397 26.32 18.47 -8.65
N GLN A 398 27.01 19.58 -8.38
CA GLN A 398 27.46 20.52 -9.39
C GLN A 398 28.35 19.78 -10.40
N MET A 399 27.77 19.31 -11.50
CA MET A 399 28.54 18.77 -12.62
C MET A 399 29.22 19.92 -13.39
N PRO A 400 30.42 19.71 -13.97
CA PRO A 400 31.19 20.80 -14.56
C PRO A 400 30.52 21.31 -15.86
N LYS A 401 30.19 22.61 -15.84
CA LYS A 401 29.95 23.54 -16.97
C LYS A 401 29.20 23.00 -18.20
N GLY A 402 27.88 23.20 -18.20
CA GLY A 402 27.08 23.30 -19.44
C GLY A 402 25.62 22.89 -19.31
N LYS A 403 24.81 23.72 -18.63
CA LYS A 403 23.36 23.56 -18.28
C LYS A 403 23.07 22.59 -17.12
N PRO A 404 22.55 23.08 -15.97
CA PRO A 404 22.13 22.22 -14.88
C PRO A 404 20.76 21.62 -15.21
N LEU A 405 20.71 20.31 -15.47
CA LEU A 405 19.48 19.54 -15.51
C LEU A 405 19.12 19.17 -14.05
N CYS A 406 18.12 19.83 -13.46
CA CYS A 406 17.74 19.63 -12.06
C CYS A 406 16.47 18.76 -11.92
N GLU A 407 16.31 18.11 -10.77
CA GLU A 407 15.14 17.27 -10.44
C GLU A 407 13.80 18.00 -10.66
N LYS A 408 13.76 19.30 -10.36
CA LYS A 408 12.60 20.16 -10.58
C LYS A 408 12.15 20.18 -12.05
N GLN A 409 13.10 20.30 -12.99
CA GLN A 409 12.78 20.27 -14.42
C GLN A 409 12.20 18.91 -14.84
N ARG A 410 12.73 17.80 -14.29
CA ARG A 410 12.16 16.47 -14.56
C ARG A 410 10.71 16.45 -14.08
N ARG A 411 10.46 16.80 -12.81
CA ARG A 411 9.12 16.82 -12.21
C ARG A 411 8.10 17.64 -13.02
N GLU A 412 8.47 18.84 -13.44
CA GLU A 412 7.61 19.76 -14.19
C GLU A 412 7.39 19.34 -15.66
N THR A 413 8.21 18.44 -16.20
CA THR A 413 8.03 17.93 -17.56
C THR A 413 6.95 16.84 -17.56
N PRO A 414 5.84 17.01 -18.30
CA PRO A 414 4.76 16.03 -18.32
C PRO A 414 5.17 14.73 -19.01
N PHE A 415 4.49 13.65 -18.66
CA PHE A 415 4.62 12.37 -19.32
C PHE A 415 4.06 12.40 -20.74
N ARG A 416 4.64 11.52 -21.56
CA ARG A 416 4.23 11.22 -22.93
C ARG A 416 4.09 9.70 -23.07
N LEU A 417 2.96 9.25 -23.61
CA LEU A 417 2.65 7.83 -23.79
C LEU A 417 2.64 7.53 -25.29
N LEU A 418 3.36 6.49 -25.71
CA LEU A 418 3.17 5.88 -27.02
C LEU A 418 2.06 4.83 -26.88
N VAL A 419 0.95 5.03 -27.59
CA VAL A 419 -0.19 4.10 -27.55
C VAL A 419 -0.41 3.46 -28.91
N ARG A 420 -0.86 2.21 -28.89
CA ARG A 420 -1.21 1.42 -30.08
C ARG A 420 -2.64 0.91 -29.93
N HIS A 421 -3.47 1.18 -30.93
CA HIS A 421 -4.86 0.67 -31.00
C HIS A 421 -4.91 -0.68 -31.71
N ALA A 422 -5.68 -1.62 -31.16
CA ALA A 422 -5.82 -2.97 -31.69
C ALA A 422 -6.64 -3.05 -32.98
N ASP A 423 -7.50 -2.06 -33.20
CA ASP A 423 -8.54 -1.97 -34.23
C ASP A 423 -8.15 -1.08 -35.44
N VAL A 424 -7.00 -0.39 -35.37
CA VAL A 424 -6.53 0.50 -36.43
C VAL A 424 -5.10 0.12 -36.84
N SER A 425 -4.94 -0.77 -37.83
CA SER A 425 -3.66 -1.03 -38.55
C SER A 425 -2.38 -1.28 -37.73
N GLY A 426 -2.45 -1.44 -36.41
CA GLY A 426 -1.30 -1.33 -35.52
C GLY A 426 -0.70 0.09 -35.46
N GLU A 427 -1.47 1.13 -35.79
CA GLU A 427 -1.03 2.52 -35.80
C GLU A 427 -0.66 2.97 -34.38
N GLU A 428 0.53 3.53 -34.26
CA GLU A 428 1.05 4.08 -33.03
C GLU A 428 0.92 5.59 -33.03
N ARG A 429 0.52 6.17 -31.90
CA ARG A 429 0.43 7.62 -31.72
C ARG A 429 0.91 8.04 -30.35
N TYR A 430 1.38 9.27 -30.25
CA TYR A 430 1.76 9.86 -28.96
C TYR A 430 0.58 10.59 -28.33
N LEU A 431 0.40 10.38 -27.03
CA LEU A 431 -0.45 11.19 -26.16
C LEU A 431 0.45 11.91 -25.14
N GLU A 432 0.15 13.18 -24.88
CA GLU A 432 1.01 14.07 -24.08
C GLU A 432 0.23 14.84 -23.02
N GLY A 433 0.99 15.43 -22.09
CA GLY A 433 0.46 16.38 -21.10
C GLY A 433 -0.15 15.69 -19.89
N PHE A 434 0.34 14.51 -19.51
CA PHE A 434 -0.04 13.87 -18.25
C PHE A 434 0.93 14.27 -17.15
N ASP A 435 0.44 14.74 -16.02
CA ASP A 435 1.26 15.09 -14.86
C ASP A 435 1.66 13.82 -14.08
N PHE A 436 0.77 12.81 -14.10
CA PHE A 436 0.94 11.55 -13.40
C PHE A 436 0.66 10.35 -14.30
N VAL A 437 1.38 9.25 -14.06
CA VAL A 437 1.14 7.96 -14.70
C VAL A 437 1.14 6.86 -13.63
N ALA A 438 0.09 6.06 -13.62
CA ALA A 438 -0.03 4.87 -12.77
C ALA A 438 -0.05 3.60 -13.63
N ASP A 439 0.93 2.73 -13.43
CA ASP A 439 0.97 1.40 -14.03
C ASP A 439 0.16 0.40 -13.18
N CYS A 440 -1.07 0.15 -13.62
CA CYS A 440 -2.03 -0.81 -13.07
C CYS A 440 -2.27 -1.99 -14.03
N SER A 441 -1.35 -2.22 -14.98
CA SER A 441 -1.56 -3.14 -16.12
C SER A 441 -1.68 -4.61 -15.70
N GLY A 442 -1.16 -4.96 -14.52
CA GLY A 442 -1.17 -6.32 -13.99
C GLY A 442 -0.16 -7.24 -14.71
N PHE A 443 -0.24 -8.54 -14.44
CA PHE A 443 0.76 -9.51 -14.90
C PHE A 443 0.16 -10.82 -15.46
N TYR A 444 -1.17 -10.93 -15.59
CA TYR A 444 -1.81 -12.16 -16.05
C TYR A 444 -1.85 -12.30 -17.58
N ALA A 445 -0.69 -12.50 -18.17
CA ALA A 445 -0.59 -12.74 -19.61
C ALA A 445 0.43 -13.82 -19.92
N SER A 446 0.20 -14.57 -21.01
CA SER A 446 1.05 -15.69 -21.41
C SER A 446 2.50 -15.28 -21.71
N ASN A 447 2.70 -14.08 -22.26
CA ASN A 447 4.02 -13.51 -22.51
C ASN A 447 4.73 -13.04 -21.23
N LEU A 448 4.01 -12.87 -20.12
CA LEU A 448 4.54 -12.44 -18.82
C LEU A 448 4.77 -13.60 -17.85
N SER A 449 4.34 -14.83 -18.21
CA SER A 449 4.56 -16.03 -17.41
C SER A 449 6.04 -16.37 -17.31
N ASN A 450 6.51 -16.69 -16.10
CA ASN A 450 7.84 -17.22 -15.83
C ASN A 450 8.09 -18.51 -16.63
N TRP A 451 9.36 -18.88 -16.79
CA TRP A 451 9.73 -20.09 -17.49
C TRP A 451 9.65 -21.34 -16.60
N ALA A 452 9.23 -22.46 -17.20
CA ALA A 452 9.12 -23.73 -16.51
C ALA A 452 10.48 -24.40 -16.26
N GLY A 453 11.49 -24.05 -17.05
CA GLY A 453 12.84 -24.58 -16.92
C GLY A 453 13.57 -24.21 -15.62
N LYS A 454 14.71 -24.87 -15.42
CA LYS A 454 15.57 -24.75 -14.25
C LYS A 454 16.24 -23.37 -14.18
N GLY A 455 16.37 -22.80 -12.99
CA GLY A 455 16.97 -21.47 -12.80
C GLY A 455 16.13 -20.30 -13.36
N GLY A 456 14.87 -20.53 -13.73
CA GLY A 456 14.00 -19.50 -14.30
C GLY A 456 14.30 -19.18 -15.77
N THR A 457 14.98 -20.07 -16.48
CA THR A 457 15.18 -20.02 -17.94
C THR A 457 14.16 -20.90 -18.66
N PRO A 458 13.87 -20.65 -19.94
CA PRO A 458 13.03 -21.55 -20.74
C PRO A 458 13.62 -22.95 -20.81
N ALA A 459 12.77 -23.96 -20.65
CA ALA A 459 13.14 -25.32 -21.03
C ALA A 459 13.36 -25.39 -22.55
N LEU A 460 14.17 -26.35 -23.01
CA LEU A 460 14.37 -26.57 -24.44
C LEU A 460 13.01 -26.84 -25.11
N GLY A 461 12.71 -26.10 -26.19
CA GLY A 461 11.44 -26.19 -26.91
C GLY A 461 10.26 -25.40 -26.31
N GLU A 462 10.34 -24.94 -25.06
CA GLU A 462 9.25 -24.22 -24.38
C GLU A 462 8.82 -22.95 -25.13
N ARG A 463 9.79 -22.15 -25.61
CA ARG A 463 9.50 -20.92 -26.37
C ARG A 463 8.64 -21.19 -27.61
N ALA A 464 9.04 -22.18 -28.41
CA ALA A 464 8.33 -22.52 -29.65
C ALA A 464 6.90 -23.00 -29.36
N LEU A 465 6.72 -23.81 -28.32
CA LEU A 465 5.41 -24.31 -27.93
C LEU A 465 4.50 -23.21 -27.35
N ARG A 466 5.05 -22.22 -26.64
CA ARG A 466 4.28 -21.03 -26.23
C ARG A 466 3.82 -20.21 -27.43
N THR A 467 4.71 -19.93 -28.38
CA THR A 467 4.34 -19.21 -29.61
C THR A 467 3.27 -19.95 -30.42
N ALA A 468 3.31 -21.28 -30.42
CA ALA A 468 2.31 -22.13 -31.06
C ALA A 468 1.04 -22.36 -30.22
N ASN A 469 0.90 -21.71 -29.06
CA ASN A 469 -0.22 -21.88 -28.11
C ASN A 469 -0.49 -23.35 -27.72
N ARG A 470 0.57 -24.16 -27.61
CA ARG A 470 0.52 -25.58 -27.22
C ARG A 470 0.74 -25.82 -25.72
N LEU A 471 1.02 -24.76 -24.95
CA LEU A 471 1.16 -24.81 -23.50
C LEU A 471 0.16 -23.83 -22.87
N PHE A 472 -0.50 -24.24 -21.81
CA PHE A 472 -1.24 -23.31 -20.97
C PHE A 472 -0.26 -22.65 -20.00
N THR A 473 -0.19 -21.33 -20.01
CA THR A 473 0.61 -20.53 -19.04
C THR A 473 -0.26 -19.79 -18.03
N THR A 474 -1.57 -19.92 -18.19
CA THR A 474 -2.65 -19.41 -17.35
C THR A 474 -3.49 -20.56 -16.80
N ILE A 475 -4.47 -20.27 -15.94
CA ILE A 475 -5.38 -21.30 -15.41
C ILE A 475 -6.34 -21.67 -16.54
N PRO A 476 -6.44 -22.94 -16.97
CA PRO A 476 -7.42 -23.36 -17.95
C PRO A 476 -8.79 -23.60 -17.32
N ASP A 477 -9.85 -23.24 -18.05
CA ASP A 477 -11.23 -23.68 -17.75
C ASP A 477 -11.46 -25.17 -18.05
N VAL A 478 -10.87 -26.02 -17.20
CA VAL A 478 -10.90 -27.48 -17.33
C VAL A 478 -12.32 -28.06 -17.23
N LEU A 479 -13.21 -27.40 -16.50
CA LEU A 479 -14.58 -27.88 -16.26
C LEU A 479 -15.58 -27.32 -17.28
N GLY A 480 -15.26 -26.19 -17.92
CA GLY A 480 -16.05 -25.58 -18.98
C GLY A 480 -15.40 -25.70 -20.35
N ILE A 481 -14.99 -24.57 -20.93
CA ILE A 481 -14.68 -24.47 -22.37
C ILE A 481 -13.48 -25.33 -22.81
N HIS A 482 -12.57 -25.69 -21.90
CA HIS A 482 -11.42 -26.52 -22.24
C HIS A 482 -11.62 -28.00 -21.89
N ARG A 483 -12.80 -28.41 -21.38
CA ARG A 483 -13.06 -29.79 -20.93
C ARG A 483 -12.60 -30.86 -21.92
N GLU A 484 -12.87 -30.67 -23.21
CA GLU A 484 -12.50 -31.64 -24.26
C GLU A 484 -10.98 -31.85 -24.40
N ARG A 485 -10.17 -30.85 -24.03
CA ARG A 485 -8.70 -30.97 -24.05
C ARG A 485 -8.15 -31.78 -22.89
N PHE A 486 -8.90 -31.92 -21.79
CA PHE A 486 -8.45 -32.55 -20.54
C PHE A 486 -9.18 -33.85 -20.19
N ALA A 487 -10.40 -34.04 -20.70
CA ALA A 487 -11.24 -35.22 -20.44
C ALA A 487 -10.60 -36.50 -20.99
N GLY A 488 -10.34 -37.47 -20.11
CA GLY A 488 -9.68 -38.74 -20.46
C GLY A 488 -8.23 -38.61 -20.93
N LYS A 489 -7.55 -37.50 -20.61
CA LYS A 489 -6.19 -37.18 -21.06
C LYS A 489 -5.16 -37.26 -19.93
N LYS A 490 -3.88 -37.39 -20.32
CA LYS A 490 -2.73 -37.27 -19.41
C LYS A 490 -2.28 -35.81 -19.37
N CYS A 491 -2.28 -35.20 -18.20
CA CYS A 491 -2.07 -33.77 -18.03
C CYS A 491 -0.91 -33.52 -17.08
N LEU A 492 0.02 -32.62 -17.45
CA LEU A 492 1.07 -32.15 -16.56
C LEU A 492 0.71 -30.78 -15.99
N VAL A 493 0.70 -30.63 -14.68
CA VAL A 493 0.59 -29.33 -14.00
C VAL A 493 1.91 -29.01 -13.32
N VAL A 494 2.47 -27.84 -13.63
CA VAL A 494 3.78 -27.39 -13.12
C VAL A 494 3.58 -26.17 -12.23
N GLY A 495 4.09 -26.23 -10.99
CA GLY A 495 4.12 -25.08 -10.07
C GLY A 495 3.60 -25.41 -8.67
N ALA A 496 3.90 -24.55 -7.71
CA ALA A 496 3.54 -24.72 -6.30
C ALA A 496 2.75 -23.52 -5.73
N GLY A 497 2.16 -22.70 -6.60
CA GLY A 497 1.31 -21.57 -6.19
C GLY A 497 -0.19 -21.90 -6.32
N MET A 498 -1.07 -21.05 -5.80
CA MET A 498 -2.52 -21.33 -5.79
C MET A 498 -3.14 -21.51 -7.18
N SER A 499 -2.53 -20.99 -8.24
CA SER A 499 -2.95 -21.27 -9.63
C SER A 499 -2.74 -22.74 -10.01
N ALA A 500 -1.63 -23.34 -9.59
CA ALA A 500 -1.38 -24.76 -9.78
C ALA A 500 -2.35 -25.58 -8.94
N ALA A 501 -2.53 -25.21 -7.67
CA ALA A 501 -3.49 -25.83 -6.76
C ALA A 501 -4.92 -25.85 -7.33
N THR A 502 -5.37 -24.71 -7.87
CA THR A 502 -6.69 -24.55 -8.53
C THR A 502 -6.81 -25.49 -9.73
N THR A 503 -5.77 -25.56 -10.56
CA THR A 503 -5.75 -26.43 -11.75
C THR A 503 -5.80 -27.91 -11.35
N VAL A 504 -5.00 -28.32 -10.37
CA VAL A 504 -5.01 -29.70 -9.84
C VAL A 504 -6.41 -30.05 -9.31
N ARG A 505 -7.02 -29.18 -8.49
CA ARG A 505 -8.38 -29.38 -7.98
C ARG A 505 -9.40 -29.54 -9.11
N ASN A 506 -9.35 -28.70 -10.13
CA ASN A 506 -10.29 -28.76 -11.26
C ASN A 506 -10.11 -30.04 -12.10
N LEU A 507 -8.87 -30.48 -12.34
CA LEU A 507 -8.59 -31.76 -13.01
C LEU A 507 -9.04 -32.96 -12.18
N MET A 508 -8.90 -32.89 -10.86
CA MET A 508 -9.44 -33.93 -9.98
C MET A 508 -10.95 -33.99 -10.02
N GLU A 509 -11.62 -32.82 -10.01
CA GLU A 509 -13.07 -32.76 -10.15
C GLU A 509 -13.51 -33.38 -11.48
N LEU A 510 -12.82 -33.06 -12.58
CA LEU A 510 -13.06 -33.68 -13.89
C LEU A 510 -12.90 -35.20 -13.83
N SER A 511 -11.86 -35.71 -13.17
CA SER A 511 -11.55 -37.14 -13.06
C SER A 511 -12.62 -37.98 -12.35
N LYS A 512 -13.49 -37.35 -11.54
CA LYS A 512 -14.65 -38.03 -10.94
C LYS A 512 -15.64 -38.51 -12.01
N THR A 513 -15.78 -37.73 -13.08
CA THR A 513 -16.65 -38.05 -14.23
C THR A 513 -15.89 -38.74 -15.36
N GLU A 514 -14.64 -38.33 -15.61
CA GLU A 514 -13.77 -38.84 -16.67
C GLU A 514 -12.61 -39.64 -16.07
N ARG A 515 -12.87 -40.90 -15.71
CA ARG A 515 -11.96 -41.72 -14.89
C ARG A 515 -10.56 -41.95 -15.50
N ASN A 516 -10.41 -41.74 -16.80
CA ASN A 516 -9.15 -41.87 -17.53
C ASN A 516 -8.31 -40.57 -17.53
N THR A 517 -8.78 -39.48 -16.91
CA THR A 517 -7.97 -38.28 -16.73
C THR A 517 -6.89 -38.53 -15.69
N GLU A 518 -5.63 -38.48 -16.10
CA GLU A 518 -4.44 -38.66 -15.26
C GLU A 518 -3.71 -37.33 -15.09
N VAL A 519 -3.26 -37.02 -13.87
CA VAL A 519 -2.55 -35.78 -13.56
C VAL A 519 -1.14 -36.09 -13.08
N THR A 520 -0.13 -35.53 -13.72
CA THR A 520 1.22 -35.42 -13.16
C THR A 520 1.38 -34.03 -12.56
N PHE A 521 1.65 -33.95 -11.26
CA PHE A 521 1.85 -32.69 -10.54
C PHE A 521 3.33 -32.49 -10.24
N LEU A 522 3.95 -31.48 -10.85
CA LEU A 522 5.39 -31.23 -10.78
C LEU A 522 5.70 -29.95 -10.02
N THR A 523 6.60 -30.04 -9.04
CA THR A 523 7.05 -28.91 -8.21
C THR A 523 8.58 -28.88 -8.12
N ARG A 524 9.14 -27.66 -8.01
CA ARG A 524 10.59 -27.46 -7.92
C ARG A 524 11.20 -27.94 -6.60
N SER A 525 10.41 -27.93 -5.53
CA SER A 525 10.81 -28.39 -4.20
C SER A 525 10.18 -29.73 -3.92
N ALA A 526 10.86 -30.59 -3.17
CA ALA A 526 10.27 -31.82 -2.65
C ALA A 526 9.40 -31.53 -1.41
N GLY A 527 8.54 -32.47 -1.03
CA GLY A 527 7.65 -32.36 0.13
C GLY A 527 6.33 -31.66 -0.15
N GLU A 528 5.63 -31.25 0.91
CA GLU A 528 4.35 -30.56 0.81
C GLU A 528 4.53 -29.15 0.23
N PRO A 529 3.88 -28.83 -0.91
CA PRO A 529 4.09 -27.55 -1.57
C PRO A 529 3.40 -26.35 -0.89
N TYR A 530 2.39 -26.58 -0.04
CA TYR A 530 1.58 -25.53 0.57
C TYR A 530 1.63 -25.58 2.10
N SER A 531 1.78 -24.42 2.75
CA SER A 531 1.62 -24.29 4.20
C SER A 531 0.14 -24.15 4.55
N VAL A 532 -0.38 -25.02 5.43
CA VAL A 532 -1.74 -24.90 5.96
C VAL A 532 -1.72 -23.97 7.17
N ILE A 533 -2.52 -22.91 7.12
CA ILE A 533 -2.68 -21.95 8.23
C ILE A 533 -3.81 -22.48 9.14
N ALA A 534 -3.51 -22.68 10.43
CA ALA A 534 -4.42 -23.34 11.37
C ALA A 534 -5.74 -22.57 11.55
N ASP A 535 -5.65 -21.24 11.67
CA ASP A 535 -6.76 -20.29 11.90
C ASP A 535 -7.00 -19.40 10.66
N ASP A 536 -7.04 -20.03 9.49
CA ASP A 536 -7.26 -19.33 8.22
C ASP A 536 -8.68 -18.75 8.13
N VAL A 537 -8.79 -17.42 8.02
CA VAL A 537 -10.07 -16.71 7.82
C VAL A 537 -10.68 -16.96 6.43
N LEU A 538 -9.92 -17.55 5.49
CA LEU A 538 -10.35 -17.89 4.14
C LEU A 538 -10.50 -19.42 3.97
N PRO A 539 -11.67 -20.01 4.28
CA PRO A 539 -11.86 -21.47 4.29
C PRO A 539 -11.59 -22.14 2.94
N GLN A 540 -11.82 -21.45 1.82
CA GLN A 540 -11.54 -21.97 0.48
C GLN A 540 -10.04 -22.15 0.20
N ARG A 541 -9.19 -21.30 0.78
CA ARG A 541 -7.72 -21.40 0.68
C ARG A 541 -7.23 -22.66 1.38
N LYS A 542 -7.69 -22.88 2.62
CA LYS A 542 -7.39 -24.08 3.40
C LYS A 542 -7.74 -25.36 2.65
N ILE A 543 -8.96 -25.45 2.11
CA ILE A 543 -9.41 -26.61 1.32
C ILE A 543 -8.48 -26.87 0.14
N LEU A 544 -8.06 -25.82 -0.57
CA LEU A 544 -7.22 -25.96 -1.76
C LEU A 544 -5.79 -26.41 -1.42
N SER A 545 -5.21 -25.86 -0.35
CA SER A 545 -3.90 -26.26 0.18
C SER A 545 -3.91 -27.72 0.65
N GLU A 546 -4.94 -28.13 1.40
CA GLU A 546 -5.09 -29.50 1.89
C GLU A 546 -5.23 -30.51 0.74
N ILE A 547 -6.09 -30.23 -0.25
CA ILE A 547 -6.24 -31.07 -1.44
C ILE A 547 -4.90 -31.21 -2.16
N SER A 548 -4.18 -30.10 -2.37
CA SER A 548 -2.93 -30.14 -3.13
C SER A 548 -1.79 -30.82 -2.35
N ASN A 549 -1.75 -30.71 -1.02
CA ASN A 549 -0.79 -31.46 -0.20
C ASN A 549 -1.10 -32.96 -0.19
N ARG A 550 -2.37 -33.36 -0.15
CA ARG A 550 -2.76 -34.77 -0.31
C ARG A 550 -2.34 -35.33 -1.68
N ALA A 551 -2.45 -34.52 -2.73
CA ALA A 551 -1.93 -34.88 -4.05
C ALA A 551 -0.41 -35.11 -4.03
N SER A 552 0.34 -34.28 -3.31
CA SER A 552 1.79 -34.43 -3.15
C SER A 552 2.21 -35.68 -2.35
N LYS A 553 1.32 -36.21 -1.52
CA LYS A 553 1.55 -37.42 -0.71
C LYS A 553 1.20 -38.72 -1.44
N GLY A 554 0.70 -38.66 -2.67
CA GLY A 554 0.22 -39.84 -3.39
C GLY A 554 -1.07 -40.42 -2.81
N GLU A 555 -1.82 -39.66 -2.01
CA GLU A 555 -3.10 -40.09 -1.42
C GLU A 555 -4.27 -40.03 -2.43
N MET A 556 -3.97 -39.80 -3.70
CA MET A 556 -4.95 -39.60 -4.77
C MET A 556 -4.67 -40.56 -5.93
N PRO A 557 -5.66 -41.39 -6.33
CA PRO A 557 -5.42 -42.51 -7.24
C PRO A 557 -5.04 -42.09 -8.67
N ASN A 558 -5.42 -40.89 -9.11
CA ASN A 558 -5.17 -40.40 -10.47
C ASN A 558 -4.12 -39.27 -10.52
N VAL A 559 -3.37 -39.05 -9.43
CA VAL A 559 -2.36 -37.99 -9.37
C VAL A 559 -0.99 -38.59 -9.06
N THR A 560 -0.03 -38.36 -9.95
CA THR A 560 1.39 -38.68 -9.75
C THR A 560 2.14 -37.42 -9.37
N TYR A 561 2.81 -37.41 -8.22
CA TYR A 561 3.60 -36.26 -7.77
C TYR A 561 5.09 -36.41 -8.14
N LEU A 562 5.65 -35.34 -8.71
CA LEU A 562 7.07 -35.21 -9.04
C LEU A 562 7.63 -33.97 -8.34
N GLY A 563 8.03 -34.13 -7.08
CA GLY A 563 8.66 -33.08 -6.28
C GLY A 563 10.17 -32.99 -6.46
N GLY A 564 10.74 -31.80 -6.32
CA GLY A 564 12.20 -31.60 -6.49
C GLY A 564 12.66 -31.69 -7.95
N ALA A 565 11.73 -31.45 -8.90
CA ALA A 565 11.96 -31.63 -10.32
C ALA A 565 11.88 -30.31 -11.09
N ALA A 566 12.63 -30.22 -12.18
CA ALA A 566 12.54 -29.14 -13.15
C ALA A 566 12.50 -29.70 -14.56
N ILE A 567 11.78 -29.02 -15.45
CA ILE A 567 11.69 -29.44 -16.85
C ILE A 567 12.98 -29.01 -17.57
N SER A 568 13.66 -29.96 -18.20
CA SER A 568 14.84 -29.69 -19.03
C SER A 568 14.47 -29.47 -20.49
N GLU A 569 13.47 -30.21 -21.00
CA GLU A 569 13.01 -30.14 -22.38
C GLU A 569 11.52 -30.46 -22.51
N ILE A 570 10.83 -29.77 -23.43
CA ILE A 570 9.48 -30.09 -23.88
C ILE A 570 9.46 -30.05 -25.41
N LYS A 571 9.04 -31.15 -26.04
CA LYS A 571 8.89 -31.25 -27.50
C LYS A 571 7.56 -31.86 -27.87
N GLN A 572 7.02 -31.44 -29.00
CA GLN A 572 5.90 -32.14 -29.61
C GLN A 572 6.40 -33.45 -30.24
N ALA A 573 5.80 -34.56 -29.85
CA ALA A 573 6.02 -35.88 -30.42
C ALA A 573 5.28 -36.04 -31.74
N ALA A 574 5.63 -37.08 -32.51
CA ALA A 574 5.07 -37.34 -33.84
C ALA A 574 3.56 -37.62 -33.83
N ASP A 575 3.04 -38.12 -32.71
CA ASP A 575 1.62 -38.42 -32.50
C ASP A 575 0.81 -37.20 -31.99
N GLY A 576 1.45 -36.04 -31.86
CA GLY A 576 0.85 -34.80 -31.39
C GLY A 576 0.90 -34.58 -29.87
N ARG A 577 1.28 -35.58 -29.07
CA ARG A 577 1.48 -35.43 -27.62
C ARG A 577 2.76 -34.65 -27.32
N LEU A 578 2.94 -34.25 -26.06
CA LEU A 578 4.10 -33.53 -25.57
C LEU A 578 5.01 -34.49 -24.80
N ARG A 579 6.23 -34.69 -25.31
CA ARG A 579 7.29 -35.38 -24.60
C ARG A 579 7.98 -34.38 -23.67
N VAL A 580 7.93 -34.65 -22.37
CA VAL A 580 8.50 -33.81 -21.32
C VAL A 580 9.67 -34.54 -20.69
N ALA A 581 10.87 -33.95 -20.74
CA ALA A 581 12.03 -34.42 -20.01
C ALA A 581 12.20 -33.59 -18.73
N VAL A 582 12.46 -34.27 -17.62
CA VAL A 582 12.62 -33.67 -16.29
C VAL A 582 13.94 -34.11 -15.66
N GLU A 583 14.54 -33.20 -14.91
CA GLU A 583 15.66 -33.46 -14.02
C GLU A 583 15.16 -33.37 -12.57
N GLN A 584 15.30 -34.45 -11.81
CA GLN A 584 14.97 -34.50 -10.40
C GLN A 584 16.25 -34.51 -9.57
N SER A 585 16.32 -33.67 -8.55
CA SER A 585 17.47 -33.60 -7.65
C SER A 585 17.14 -34.31 -6.33
N SER A 586 17.82 -35.42 -6.05
CA SER A 586 17.70 -36.16 -4.79
C SER A 586 19.09 -36.54 -4.27
N ASP A 587 19.39 -36.18 -3.01
CA ASP A 587 20.61 -36.56 -2.29
C ASP A 587 21.93 -36.32 -3.05
N GLY A 588 22.02 -35.20 -3.77
CA GLY A 588 23.21 -34.82 -4.53
C GLY A 588 23.37 -35.52 -5.89
N SER A 589 22.46 -36.44 -6.24
CA SER A 589 22.35 -37.03 -7.57
C SER A 589 21.25 -36.33 -8.39
N VAL A 590 21.47 -36.23 -9.71
CA VAL A 590 20.47 -35.72 -10.66
C VAL A 590 20.00 -36.89 -11.50
N GLU A 591 18.73 -37.26 -11.34
CA GLU A 591 18.08 -38.27 -12.16
C GLU A 591 17.33 -37.59 -13.31
N SER A 592 17.49 -38.11 -14.52
CA SER A 592 16.77 -37.62 -15.70
C SER A 592 15.75 -38.65 -16.14
N SER A 593 14.50 -38.21 -16.31
CA SER A 593 13.42 -39.04 -16.83
C SER A 593 12.63 -38.28 -17.89
N ALA A 594 11.86 -39.01 -18.70
CA ALA A 594 10.98 -38.41 -19.68
C ALA A 594 9.68 -39.20 -19.80
N PHE A 595 8.58 -38.49 -20.04
CA PHE A 595 7.25 -39.06 -20.18
C PHE A 595 6.43 -38.25 -21.20
N GLU A 596 5.30 -38.81 -21.64
CA GLU A 596 4.43 -38.20 -22.63
C GLU A 596 3.09 -37.80 -22.01
N VAL A 597 2.66 -36.58 -22.29
CA VAL A 597 1.38 -36.01 -21.84
C VAL A 597 0.64 -35.37 -23.00
N ASP A 598 -0.68 -35.30 -22.92
CA ASP A 598 -1.51 -34.63 -23.92
C ASP A 598 -1.46 -33.10 -23.76
N GLU A 599 -1.48 -32.63 -22.51
CA GLU A 599 -1.56 -31.21 -22.16
C GLU A 599 -0.61 -30.84 -21.03
N VAL A 600 -0.05 -29.63 -21.10
CA VAL A 600 0.85 -29.07 -20.08
C VAL A 600 0.32 -27.71 -19.62
N VAL A 601 0.21 -27.54 -18.31
CA VAL A 601 -0.19 -26.31 -17.63
C VAL A 601 0.95 -25.80 -16.75
N CYS A 602 1.58 -24.71 -17.18
CA CYS A 602 2.70 -24.05 -16.52
C CYS A 602 2.21 -22.92 -15.60
N CYS A 603 1.86 -23.25 -14.35
CA CYS A 603 1.52 -22.31 -13.29
C CYS A 603 2.76 -21.90 -12.47
N VAL A 604 3.79 -21.41 -13.16
CA VAL A 604 5.12 -21.09 -12.58
C VAL A 604 5.30 -19.61 -12.21
N GLY A 605 4.20 -18.87 -12.16
CA GLY A 605 4.17 -17.46 -11.84
C GLY A 605 4.39 -16.52 -13.02
N TYR A 606 4.44 -15.22 -12.74
CA TYR A 606 4.47 -14.14 -13.72
C TYR A 606 5.46 -13.05 -13.30
N ARG A 607 5.87 -12.22 -14.25
CA ARG A 607 6.65 -11.00 -14.02
C ARG A 607 5.90 -9.80 -14.59
N PRO A 608 6.02 -8.61 -13.97
CA PRO A 608 5.48 -7.40 -14.55
C PRO A 608 6.20 -7.07 -15.86
N ASP A 609 5.48 -6.42 -16.78
CA ASP A 609 6.08 -5.87 -17.98
C ASP A 609 6.94 -4.65 -17.63
N THR A 610 8.24 -4.71 -17.92
CA THR A 610 9.15 -3.60 -17.63
C THR A 610 9.32 -2.64 -18.79
N SER A 611 8.98 -3.04 -20.02
CA SER A 611 9.25 -2.22 -21.20
C SER A 611 8.44 -0.94 -21.22
N ILE A 612 7.28 -0.94 -20.57
CA ILE A 612 6.37 0.21 -20.46
C ILE A 612 7.09 1.44 -19.89
N TYR A 613 8.03 1.26 -18.95
CA TYR A 613 8.68 2.38 -18.26
C TYR A 613 10.21 2.33 -18.37
N GLU A 614 10.74 1.62 -19.36
CA GLU A 614 12.19 1.49 -19.55
C GLU A 614 12.91 2.84 -19.73
N GLU A 615 12.23 3.85 -20.26
CA GLU A 615 12.74 5.22 -20.43
C GLU A 615 12.64 6.10 -19.16
N LEU A 616 12.07 5.55 -18.07
CA LEU A 616 11.89 6.24 -16.80
C LEU A 616 12.96 5.82 -15.77
N GLN A 617 13.20 6.71 -14.79
CA GLN A 617 14.12 6.54 -13.66
C GLN A 617 13.47 5.73 -12.52
N VAL A 618 13.03 4.51 -12.81
CA VAL A 618 12.33 3.65 -11.84
C VAL A 618 13.29 2.74 -11.08
N HIS A 619 13.24 2.77 -9.75
CA HIS A 619 14.01 1.87 -8.89
C HIS A 619 13.19 0.62 -8.55
N GLN A 620 13.60 -0.51 -9.12
CA GLN A 620 12.95 -1.80 -8.90
C GLN A 620 13.67 -2.64 -7.87
N CYS A 621 12.90 -3.40 -7.07
CA CYS A 621 13.43 -4.49 -6.29
C CYS A 621 14.06 -5.56 -7.20
N TYR A 622 15.29 -5.97 -6.90
CA TYR A 622 16.01 -7.01 -7.64
C TYR A 622 15.33 -8.39 -7.58
N ALA A 623 14.50 -8.65 -6.57
CA ALA A 623 13.83 -9.94 -6.37
C ALA A 623 12.41 -9.99 -6.96
N SER A 624 11.64 -8.89 -6.85
CA SER A 624 10.23 -8.88 -7.22
C SER A 624 9.90 -8.02 -8.45
N ASN A 625 10.85 -7.21 -8.94
CA ASN A 625 10.63 -6.16 -9.93
C ASN A 625 9.57 -5.12 -9.53
N GLY A 626 9.07 -5.13 -8.28
CA GLY A 626 8.15 -4.14 -7.72
C GLY A 626 8.88 -2.92 -7.15
N PRO A 627 8.16 -1.95 -6.55
CA PRO A 627 8.76 -0.80 -5.88
C PRO A 627 9.74 -1.23 -4.77
N MET A 628 10.97 -0.69 -4.79
CA MET A 628 12.03 -1.11 -3.86
C MET A 628 11.67 -0.88 -2.39
N LYS A 629 11.11 0.30 -2.06
CA LYS A 629 10.75 0.64 -0.68
C LYS A 629 9.69 -0.32 -0.13
N LEU A 630 8.70 -0.65 -0.94
CA LEU A 630 7.68 -1.63 -0.60
C LEU A 630 8.26 -3.02 -0.40
N ALA A 631 9.14 -3.47 -1.30
CA ALA A 631 9.82 -4.76 -1.13
C ALA A 631 10.67 -4.79 0.15
N ALA A 632 11.34 -3.69 0.50
CA ALA A 632 12.13 -3.60 1.72
C ALA A 632 11.28 -3.74 2.99
N THR A 633 10.06 -3.17 3.02
CA THR A 633 9.13 -3.35 4.15
C THR A 633 8.66 -4.80 4.27
N LEU A 634 8.46 -5.49 3.13
CA LEU A 634 7.89 -6.83 3.09
C LEU A 634 8.90 -7.95 3.38
N ILE A 635 10.19 -7.75 3.06
CA ILE A 635 11.26 -8.74 3.31
C ILE A 635 11.47 -9.02 4.82
N GLY A 636 10.96 -8.16 5.71
CA GLY A 636 10.95 -8.37 7.16
C GLY A 636 9.65 -8.92 7.75
N GLY A 637 8.60 -9.14 6.95
CA GLY A 637 7.25 -9.52 7.42
C GLY A 637 7.00 -11.04 7.46
N SER A 638 5.94 -11.44 8.16
CA SER A 638 5.46 -12.84 8.18
C SER A 638 5.00 -13.32 6.80
N GLY A 639 5.01 -14.64 6.59
CA GLY A 639 4.56 -15.27 5.33
C GLY A 639 3.04 -15.23 5.10
N ASP A 640 2.26 -14.78 6.09
CA ASP A 640 0.82 -14.57 5.96
C ASP A 640 0.54 -13.11 5.58
N CYS A 641 -0.03 -12.91 4.39
CA CYS A 641 -0.24 -11.59 3.81
C CYS A 641 -1.35 -10.81 4.52
N LEU A 642 -2.24 -11.51 5.26
CA LEU A 642 -3.27 -10.87 6.09
C LEU A 642 -2.72 -10.34 7.41
N ALA A 643 -1.55 -10.81 7.84
CA ALA A 643 -0.88 -10.40 9.08
C ALA A 643 0.18 -9.29 8.87
N GLN A 644 0.35 -8.81 7.63
CA GLN A 644 1.35 -7.78 7.32
C GLN A 644 0.86 -6.38 7.65
N VAL A 645 1.70 -5.61 8.35
CA VAL A 645 1.41 -4.23 8.75
C VAL A 645 1.56 -3.29 7.54
N SER A 646 0.60 -2.37 7.42
CA SER A 646 0.55 -1.31 6.41
C SER A 646 1.87 -0.55 6.26
N ALA A 647 2.28 -0.35 5.01
CA ALA A 647 3.29 0.64 4.67
C ALA A 647 2.64 1.74 3.82
N GLY A 648 2.62 2.98 4.32
CA GLY A 648 1.96 4.11 3.66
C GLY A 648 2.50 4.42 2.26
N VAL A 649 1.86 5.34 1.52
CA VAL A 649 2.12 5.59 0.07
C VAL A 649 3.58 5.84 -0.31
N ASP A 650 4.40 6.28 0.64
CA ASP A 650 5.84 6.47 0.46
C ASP A 650 6.56 5.23 -0.08
N VAL A 651 6.01 4.04 0.15
CA VAL A 651 6.54 2.78 -0.38
C VAL A 651 6.35 2.57 -1.88
N LEU A 652 5.36 3.25 -2.48
CA LEU A 652 5.11 3.24 -3.92
C LEU A 652 5.94 4.28 -4.67
N LYS A 653 6.52 5.26 -3.94
CA LYS A 653 7.40 6.27 -4.52
C LYS A 653 8.66 5.63 -5.09
N ASN A 654 8.96 5.98 -6.33
CA ASN A 654 10.18 5.65 -7.03
C ASN A 654 10.87 6.95 -7.48
N PRO A 655 12.14 6.90 -7.92
CA PRO A 655 12.89 8.12 -8.27
C PRO A 655 12.30 8.90 -9.46
N GLU A 656 11.44 8.28 -10.28
CA GLU A 656 10.70 8.99 -11.31
C GLU A 656 9.50 9.74 -10.68
N PRO A 657 9.53 11.08 -10.64
CA PRO A 657 8.50 11.85 -9.94
C PRO A 657 7.14 11.73 -10.63
N GLY A 658 6.07 11.43 -9.88
CA GLY A 658 4.72 11.32 -10.47
C GLY A 658 4.45 10.05 -11.26
N PHE A 659 5.39 9.11 -11.34
CA PHE A 659 5.16 7.75 -11.82
C PHE A 659 4.86 6.85 -10.62
N ALA A 660 3.85 5.99 -10.70
CA ALA A 660 3.62 4.93 -9.71
C ALA A 660 3.46 3.57 -10.36
N LYS A 661 4.05 2.55 -9.76
CA LYS A 661 3.86 1.16 -10.15
C LYS A 661 2.94 0.45 -9.16
N CYS A 662 1.73 0.18 -9.60
CA CYS A 662 0.67 -0.44 -8.80
C CYS A 662 0.44 -1.92 -9.18
N ALA A 663 0.94 -2.39 -10.32
CA ALA A 663 0.72 -3.74 -10.86
C ALA A 663 1.17 -4.90 -9.94
N THR A 664 2.01 -4.66 -8.93
CA THR A 664 2.42 -5.67 -7.93
C THR A 664 1.69 -5.55 -6.59
N ALA A 665 0.99 -4.43 -6.34
CA ALA A 665 0.47 -4.04 -5.04
C ALA A 665 -1.06 -4.21 -4.96
N LEU A 666 -1.54 -5.06 -4.06
CA LEU A 666 -2.86 -4.84 -3.47
C LEU A 666 -2.77 -3.63 -2.54
N ILE A 667 -3.80 -2.79 -2.54
CA ILE A 667 -3.86 -1.62 -1.68
C ILE A 667 -4.94 -1.88 -0.64
N LEU A 668 -4.50 -1.91 0.61
CA LEU A 668 -5.28 -2.15 1.82
C LEU A 668 -5.51 -0.83 2.56
N TRP A 669 -6.36 -0.85 3.56
CA TRP A 669 -6.54 0.18 4.59
C TRP A 669 -7.19 -0.59 5.73
N HIS A 670 -7.15 -0.03 6.91
CA HIS A 670 -7.67 -0.63 8.12
C HIS A 670 -8.80 0.27 8.61
N LEU A 671 -10.01 -0.27 8.71
CA LEU A 671 -11.21 0.47 9.11
C LEU A 671 -11.07 1.13 10.50
N ASP A 672 -10.20 0.60 11.36
CA ASP A 672 -10.02 1.11 12.73
C ASP A 672 -8.99 2.24 12.88
N THR A 673 -8.14 2.53 11.87
CA THR A 673 -7.03 3.50 12.02
C THR A 673 -7.03 4.65 11.02
N GLY A 674 -7.81 4.59 9.93
CA GLY A 674 -7.83 5.69 8.95
C GLY A 674 -6.58 5.79 8.06
N ASP A 675 -5.65 4.82 8.14
CA ASP A 675 -4.38 4.85 7.39
C ASP A 675 -4.43 4.02 6.09
N LEU A 676 -3.88 4.60 5.01
CA LEU A 676 -3.62 3.93 3.73
C LEU A 676 -2.62 2.80 3.90
N ALA A 677 -2.98 1.60 3.45
CA ALA A 677 -2.12 0.43 3.43
C ALA A 677 -1.83 -0.07 2.00
N VAL A 678 -0.65 -0.64 1.82
CA VAL A 678 -0.24 -1.18 0.52
C VAL A 678 0.39 -2.55 0.79
N ALA A 679 -0.29 -3.63 0.41
CA ALA A 679 0.19 -5.00 0.51
C ALA A 679 0.60 -5.54 -0.88
N VAL A 680 1.89 -5.81 -1.11
CA VAL A 680 2.32 -6.46 -2.37
C VAL A 680 2.32 -7.97 -2.27
N CYS A 681 1.76 -8.54 -3.33
CA CYS A 681 1.79 -9.94 -3.63
C CYS A 681 3.15 -10.35 -4.20
N LEU A 682 4.15 -10.62 -3.34
CA LEU A 682 5.51 -10.99 -3.76
C LEU A 682 5.62 -12.31 -4.57
N HIS A 683 4.55 -13.09 -4.68
CA HIS A 683 4.50 -14.37 -5.38
C HIS A 683 3.22 -14.44 -6.22
N SER A 684 3.45 -14.50 -7.52
CA SER A 684 2.52 -14.44 -8.63
C SER A 684 1.64 -15.70 -8.73
N SER A 685 0.39 -15.60 -8.30
CA SER A 685 -0.65 -16.56 -8.65
C SER A 685 -1.96 -15.80 -8.82
N VAL A 686 -2.82 -16.24 -9.73
CA VAL A 686 -4.03 -15.51 -10.13
C VAL A 686 -5.25 -15.95 -9.34
N ALA A 687 -5.13 -17.08 -8.66
CA ALA A 687 -6.10 -17.52 -7.69
C ALA A 687 -5.86 -16.90 -6.30
N THR A 688 -4.67 -16.33 -6.01
CA THR A 688 -4.46 -15.64 -4.72
C THR A 688 -5.14 -14.27 -4.72
N THR A 689 -6.42 -14.19 -4.37
CA THR A 689 -6.93 -13.06 -3.55
C THR A 689 -6.52 -13.19 -2.08
N ASP A 690 -5.57 -14.09 -1.85
CA ASP A 690 -4.85 -14.37 -0.63
C ASP A 690 -4.08 -13.19 -0.02
N LYS A 691 -4.06 -12.04 -0.72
CA LYS A 691 -3.15 -10.93 -0.39
C LYS A 691 -3.86 -9.62 -0.16
N ALA A 692 -5.05 -9.76 0.43
CA ALA A 692 -5.76 -8.79 1.25
C ALA A 692 -6.86 -7.96 0.53
N PRO A 693 -7.87 -7.43 1.26
CA PRO A 693 -9.08 -6.82 0.69
C PRO A 693 -8.87 -5.58 -0.20
N PHE A 694 -9.72 -5.42 -1.22
CA PHE A 694 -9.82 -4.26 -2.11
C PHE A 694 -10.41 -3.01 -1.44
N GLN A 695 -10.69 -3.05 -0.14
CA GLN A 695 -11.56 -2.11 0.57
C GLN A 695 -11.10 -0.63 0.59
N HIS A 696 -10.01 -0.27 -0.12
CA HIS A 696 -9.04 0.66 0.45
C HIS A 696 -8.08 1.41 -0.51
N MET A 697 -8.28 1.30 -1.82
CA MET A 697 -7.63 2.09 -2.88
C MET A 697 -7.85 3.64 -2.93
N PRO A 698 -8.91 4.24 -2.34
CA PRO A 698 -9.20 5.67 -2.47
C PRO A 698 -8.06 6.58 -1.97
N ALA A 699 -7.25 6.11 -1.03
CA ALA A 699 -6.17 6.90 -0.49
C ALA A 699 -4.95 7.01 -1.43
N LEU A 700 -4.81 6.17 -2.48
CA LEU A 700 -3.82 6.39 -3.53
C LEU A 700 -4.17 7.58 -4.42
N ALA A 701 -5.45 7.77 -4.74
CA ALA A 701 -5.93 8.96 -5.42
C ALA A 701 -5.78 10.22 -4.55
N SER A 702 -6.03 10.11 -3.24
CA SER A 702 -5.64 11.16 -2.28
C SER A 702 -4.15 11.41 -2.31
N SER A 703 -3.31 10.38 -2.39
CA SER A 703 -1.85 10.53 -2.45
C SER A 703 -1.33 11.10 -3.76
N PHE A 704 -2.02 10.94 -4.90
CA PHE A 704 -1.68 11.66 -6.14
C PHE A 704 -2.06 13.14 -6.04
N ALA A 705 -3.21 13.46 -5.43
CA ALA A 705 -3.59 14.83 -5.10
C ALA A 705 -2.65 15.45 -4.04
N GLU A 706 -2.23 14.67 -3.04
CA GLU A 706 -1.31 15.08 -2.00
C GLU A 706 0.13 15.18 -2.53
N LEU A 707 0.60 14.26 -3.37
CA LEU A 707 1.86 14.37 -4.12
C LEU A 707 1.87 15.63 -4.98
N ALA A 708 0.74 16.02 -5.55
CA ALA A 708 0.61 17.27 -6.30
C ALA A 708 0.47 18.51 -5.41
N SER A 709 0.15 18.35 -4.11
CA SER A 709 0.03 19.45 -3.15
C SER A 709 1.25 19.58 -2.21
N LEU A 710 2.08 18.54 -2.12
CA LEU A 710 3.33 18.43 -1.35
C LEU A 710 4.57 18.64 -2.24
N GLN A 711 4.41 18.69 -3.57
CA GLN A 711 5.44 18.98 -4.56
C GLN A 711 5.12 20.28 -5.30
#